data_AF-A0A7Y4UNI7-F1
#
_entry.id   AF-A0A7Y4UNI7-F1
#
_cell.length_a   1.000
_cell.length_b   1.000
_cell.length_c   1.000
_cell.angle_alpha   90.00
_cell.angle_beta   90.00
_cell.angle_gamma   90.00
#
_symmetry.space_group_name_H-M   'P 1'
#
loop_
_entity.id
_entity.type
_entity.pdbx_description
1 polymer ?
#
loop_
_entity_poly.entity_id
_entity_poly.type
_entity_poly.pdbx_seq_one_letter_code
_entity_poly.pdbx_strand_id
1 'polypeptide(L)'
;MGNTTNGHTSEGVIADHICTGPSIRLVPSSNIQFFDFELPLQRLDATYHRFVEDCIDGHPSVLLVVENPDFEDGRLVHPVTGLVLENDRTLSCTALDGLHAYLGSWIPLPYFRFLGRNARGHAQCDSGPVNWARLFLSDPGVPLTDVRSVKAVLAIDTRIAPAGRLEASRYLEPNSDDVLLMSMFTVSPSMSRTAAFVGEHWVDQWLKSCVRRDCGGAADSAFSSQYGHTAQYLALIAGLVELAVIPHARFVDSISPQWTIPDVNLDLVIDAGDIETTALFYESASRETGGTFPVATLVPVRDISEPATLHGGTIPTAIEFDDGGFGNSTASRRSGRNDAFPWPSIVRIGKEAQRLSMRASATPGTSGLAGFASQIMDQSLSERSWRFSRDELNKAGHGPVVSGAQLIGLKDDGTPALDGEAGLKPRFSRSSLSGFFFTELLLQALSQLNPPRRSTSAAVDEGIRRIGRVVLAAAADTPDDERDLMLTRLREAVDNVWDALGWTGDAVAGQPRRPEIRSGLDPDIAAQFVYLFDEITLRFGGNAVNFFAAARMPRARGAAAPALRVASVRLGSDFSRAALVDYKISSGGTIVPQLGLCDRYQFATGALLDAAIDNHIQPAIVEALARAGCLSATDLVTACSGRSTPSPGPMSADFAARFRHRILEPAGQALLDVCNSASADLVAGLIQFELADLVRAGGGRLSLLAAEFDRHAAAAGAKRFALAETNFRVSRRALSSTLRACIRPVAVKIAGTLSIYDCDLIMLTGNLPALGDVESELLAILPLAPHRIINLLHRPSSLLQPAADEANIALLSTRAVGVALASRTSLGATGFNLITSTVDYPASGTRRQPLIGRERPPIAGYRTHVTGHEEGHS
;
A
#
# COMPACT_ATOMS: atom_id res chain seq x y z
N MET A 1 -39.30 -30.65 43.77
CA MET A 1 -39.59 -29.31 43.21
C MET A 1 -38.78 -29.21 41.93
N GLY A 2 -39.45 -29.15 40.78
CA GLY A 2 -38.83 -29.27 39.47
C GLY A 2 -38.09 -28.00 39.07
N ASN A 3 -36.87 -28.16 38.56
CA ASN A 3 -36.15 -27.12 37.83
C ASN A 3 -36.32 -27.42 36.34
N THR A 4 -37.26 -26.72 35.71
CA THR A 4 -37.39 -26.63 34.26
C THR A 4 -36.23 -25.81 33.70
N THR A 5 -35.22 -26.49 33.17
CA THR A 5 -34.26 -25.90 32.22
C THR A 5 -35.02 -25.59 30.93
N ASN A 6 -35.43 -24.33 30.76
CA ASN A 6 -35.95 -23.84 29.48
C ASN A 6 -34.84 -23.90 28.43
N GLY A 7 -34.88 -24.94 27.60
CA GLY A 7 -34.22 -24.93 26.30
C GLY A 7 -34.92 -23.90 25.42
N HIS A 8 -34.40 -22.68 25.40
CA HIS A 8 -34.70 -21.74 24.32
C HIS A 8 -34.05 -22.30 23.06
N THR A 9 -34.87 -22.66 22.07
CA THR A 9 -34.42 -23.12 20.75
C THR A 9 -33.55 -22.04 20.10
N SER A 10 -32.41 -22.45 19.53
CA SER A 10 -31.44 -21.59 18.83
C SER A 10 -32.09 -20.72 17.73
N GLU A 11 -33.17 -21.21 17.11
CA GLU A 11 -33.95 -20.46 16.11
C GLU A 11 -34.55 -19.14 16.65
N GLY A 12 -34.96 -19.08 17.93
CA GLY A 12 -35.54 -17.88 18.52
C GLY A 12 -34.52 -16.75 18.75
N VAL A 13 -33.26 -17.10 18.98
CA VAL A 13 -32.14 -16.14 19.15
C VAL A 13 -31.63 -15.68 17.78
N ILE A 14 -31.51 -16.59 16.81
CA ILE A 14 -31.17 -16.27 15.41
C ILE A 14 -32.22 -15.34 14.79
N ALA A 15 -33.49 -15.45 15.21
CA ALA A 15 -34.59 -14.67 14.69
C ALA A 15 -34.50 -13.16 14.98
N ASP A 16 -33.93 -12.67 16.09
CA ASP A 16 -33.82 -11.23 16.35
C ASP A 16 -32.61 -10.60 15.62
N HIS A 17 -31.60 -11.39 15.29
CA HIS A 17 -30.30 -10.86 14.87
C HIS A 17 -30.22 -10.24 13.47
N ILE A 18 -31.11 -10.64 12.54
CA ILE A 18 -31.15 -10.11 11.15
C ILE A 18 -31.66 -8.66 11.10
N CYS A 19 -32.26 -8.17 12.18
CA CYS A 19 -32.66 -6.77 12.30
C CYS A 19 -31.76 -5.97 13.26
N THR A 20 -30.80 -6.61 13.93
CA THR A 20 -29.89 -5.96 14.89
C THR A 20 -28.42 -5.92 14.42
N GLY A 21 -28.06 -6.65 13.36
CA GLY A 21 -26.73 -6.60 12.77
C GLY A 21 -26.39 -5.23 12.17
N PRO A 22 -25.10 -4.88 12.02
CA PRO A 22 -24.71 -3.61 11.41
C PRO A 22 -25.22 -3.53 9.97
N SER A 23 -25.61 -2.34 9.49
CA SER A 23 -25.97 -2.12 8.08
C SER A 23 -24.92 -1.26 7.38
N ILE A 24 -24.61 -1.63 6.14
CA ILE A 24 -23.69 -0.93 5.26
C ILE A 24 -24.38 -0.49 3.96
N ARG A 25 -23.93 0.66 3.43
CA ARG A 25 -24.34 1.18 2.12
C ARG A 25 -23.26 0.84 1.09
N LEU A 26 -23.68 0.34 -0.07
CA LEU A 26 -22.83 0.00 -1.21
C LEU A 26 -23.10 0.96 -2.37
N VAL A 27 -22.06 1.50 -2.97
CA VAL A 27 -22.15 2.21 -4.24
C VAL A 27 -22.10 1.23 -5.42
N PRO A 28 -23.10 1.22 -6.32
CA PRO A 28 -23.05 0.44 -7.56
C PRO A 28 -21.82 0.75 -8.42
N SER A 29 -21.25 -0.27 -9.06
CA SER A 29 -20.17 -0.14 -10.04
C SER A 29 -18.99 0.70 -9.55
N SER A 30 -18.54 0.47 -8.31
CA SER A 30 -17.47 1.23 -7.65
C SER A 30 -16.25 0.36 -7.31
N ASN A 31 -16.00 -0.67 -8.12
CA ASN A 31 -15.02 -1.73 -7.88
C ASN A 31 -15.39 -2.60 -6.66
N ILE A 32 -14.43 -3.29 -6.05
CA ILE A 32 -14.64 -4.13 -4.86
C ILE A 32 -14.62 -3.26 -3.61
N GLN A 33 -15.64 -3.41 -2.75
CA GLN A 33 -15.71 -2.78 -1.45
C GLN A 33 -15.42 -3.78 -0.32
N PHE A 34 -14.65 -3.34 0.68
CA PHE A 34 -14.18 -4.20 1.78
C PHE A 34 -14.79 -3.79 3.12
N PHE A 35 -15.25 -4.77 3.89
CA PHE A 35 -15.68 -4.56 5.27
C PHE A 35 -14.86 -5.44 6.21
N ASP A 36 -14.11 -4.80 7.10
CA ASP A 36 -13.25 -5.46 8.08
C ASP A 36 -13.97 -5.62 9.43
N PHE A 37 -13.80 -6.79 10.06
CA PHE A 37 -14.38 -7.10 11.36
C PHE A 37 -13.56 -8.16 12.09
N GLU A 38 -13.85 -8.38 13.37
CA GLU A 38 -13.18 -9.38 14.20
C GLU A 38 -14.15 -10.47 14.66
N LEU A 39 -13.66 -11.71 14.69
CA LEU A 39 -14.38 -12.90 15.09
C LEU A 39 -13.90 -13.36 16.47
N PRO A 40 -14.74 -13.30 17.52
CA PRO A 40 -14.36 -13.77 18.85
C PRO A 40 -14.35 -15.31 18.91
N LEU A 41 -13.18 -15.92 19.11
CA LEU A 41 -13.02 -17.37 19.01
C LEU A 41 -13.82 -18.13 20.08
N GLN A 42 -13.88 -17.61 21.31
CA GLN A 42 -14.63 -18.23 22.41
C GLN A 42 -16.12 -18.42 22.09
N ARG A 43 -16.74 -17.51 21.33
CA ARG A 43 -18.15 -17.62 20.97
C ARG A 43 -18.37 -18.62 19.84
N LEU A 44 -17.39 -18.80 18.96
CA LEU A 44 -17.43 -19.78 17.86
C LEU A 44 -17.21 -21.21 18.37
N ASP A 45 -16.39 -21.38 19.41
CA ASP A 45 -16.14 -22.66 20.07
C ASP A 45 -17.37 -23.17 20.84
N ALA A 46 -18.21 -22.25 21.31
CA ALA A 46 -19.44 -22.58 22.01
C ALA A 46 -20.58 -23.06 21.09
N THR A 47 -20.41 -22.99 19.77
CA THR A 47 -21.42 -23.50 18.82
C THR A 47 -21.20 -24.98 18.55
N TYR A 48 -22.27 -25.71 18.27
CA TYR A 48 -22.17 -27.15 18.05
C TYR A 48 -23.22 -27.61 17.02
N HIS A 49 -22.74 -28.09 15.88
CA HIS A 49 -23.58 -28.52 14.75
C HIS A 49 -23.34 -29.99 14.42
N ARG A 50 -24.42 -30.72 14.11
CA ARG A 50 -24.38 -32.15 13.75
C ARG A 50 -24.88 -32.39 12.33
N PHE A 51 -24.22 -33.31 11.65
CA PHE A 51 -24.52 -33.71 10.28
C PHE A 51 -24.51 -35.23 10.16
N VAL A 52 -25.25 -35.75 9.19
CA VAL A 52 -25.33 -37.18 8.90
C VAL A 52 -24.93 -37.41 7.45
N GLU A 53 -24.00 -38.34 7.21
CA GLU A 53 -23.71 -38.83 5.87
C GLU A 53 -24.66 -39.98 5.52
N ASP A 54 -25.64 -39.68 4.66
CA ASP A 54 -26.65 -40.64 4.25
C ASP A 54 -26.36 -41.26 2.86
N CYS A 55 -26.53 -42.58 2.74
CA CYS A 55 -26.37 -43.34 1.50
C CYS A 55 -27.73 -43.91 1.13
N ILE A 56 -28.37 -43.36 0.11
CA ILE A 56 -29.69 -43.84 -0.35
C ILE A 56 -29.47 -44.86 -1.47
N ASP A 57 -29.78 -46.14 -1.22
CA ASP A 57 -29.95 -47.21 -2.23
C ASP A 57 -28.95 -47.22 -3.42
N GLY A 58 -27.64 -47.12 -3.14
CA GLY A 58 -26.59 -47.17 -4.16
C GLY A 58 -26.31 -45.86 -4.91
N HIS A 59 -26.93 -44.75 -4.50
CA HIS A 59 -26.60 -43.39 -4.93
C HIS A 59 -25.43 -42.80 -4.11
N PRO A 60 -24.71 -41.78 -4.65
CA PRO A 60 -23.65 -41.10 -3.92
C PRO A 60 -24.17 -40.56 -2.57
N SER A 61 -23.35 -40.66 -1.53
CA SER A 61 -23.71 -40.19 -0.19
C SER A 61 -24.08 -38.70 -0.19
N VAL A 62 -25.00 -38.27 0.68
CA VAL A 62 -25.42 -36.88 0.86
C VAL A 62 -25.22 -36.45 2.30
N LEU A 63 -24.92 -35.17 2.53
CA LEU A 63 -24.80 -34.61 3.88
C LEU A 63 -26.12 -34.00 4.33
N LEU A 64 -26.74 -34.57 5.36
CA LEU A 64 -27.96 -34.06 5.98
C LEU A 64 -27.61 -33.21 7.21
N VAL A 65 -28.23 -32.03 7.32
CA VAL A 65 -28.13 -31.16 8.50
C VAL A 65 -29.12 -31.66 9.55
N VAL A 66 -28.66 -31.79 10.80
CA VAL A 66 -29.54 -32.17 11.93
C VAL A 66 -29.82 -30.96 12.81
N GLU A 67 -30.90 -30.24 12.51
CA GLU A 67 -31.31 -29.02 13.23
C GLU A 67 -31.90 -29.32 14.62
N ASN A 68 -32.66 -30.43 14.75
CA ASN A 68 -33.25 -30.89 16.00
C ASN A 68 -32.83 -32.35 16.24
N PRO A 69 -31.69 -32.59 16.91
CA PRO A 69 -31.16 -33.93 17.07
C PRO A 69 -31.97 -34.72 18.10
N ASP A 70 -32.64 -35.78 17.66
CA ASP A 70 -33.26 -36.78 18.52
C ASP A 70 -32.26 -37.89 18.88
N PHE A 71 -32.39 -38.43 20.09
CA PHE A 71 -31.50 -39.45 20.62
C PHE A 71 -32.26 -40.67 21.13
N GLU A 72 -31.77 -41.84 20.77
CA GLU A 72 -32.19 -43.12 21.35
C GLU A 72 -30.93 -43.85 21.84
N ASP A 73 -30.92 -44.23 23.12
CA ASP A 73 -29.76 -44.84 23.81
C ASP A 73 -28.43 -44.06 23.64
N GLY A 74 -28.51 -42.73 23.59
CA GLY A 74 -27.36 -41.83 23.45
C GLY A 74 -26.78 -41.76 22.03
N ARG A 75 -27.43 -42.36 21.04
CA ARG A 75 -27.06 -42.30 19.62
C ARG A 75 -28.04 -41.43 18.84
N LEU A 76 -27.54 -40.77 17.82
CA LEU A 76 -28.33 -39.85 17.00
C LEU A 76 -29.34 -40.62 16.16
N VAL A 77 -30.58 -40.14 16.14
CA VAL A 77 -31.64 -40.69 15.28
C VAL A 77 -31.63 -39.96 13.94
N HIS A 78 -31.72 -40.72 12.85
CA HIS A 78 -31.76 -40.17 11.50
C HIS A 78 -33.01 -39.30 11.31
N PRO A 79 -32.88 -38.04 10.89
CA PRO A 79 -33.98 -37.06 10.90
C PRO A 79 -35.13 -37.39 9.92
N VAL A 80 -34.87 -38.19 8.89
CA VAL A 80 -35.88 -38.63 7.90
C VAL A 80 -36.42 -40.04 8.17
N THR A 81 -35.55 -41.04 8.30
CA THR A 81 -35.94 -42.45 8.45
C THR A 81 -36.32 -42.85 9.88
N GLY A 82 -35.93 -42.07 10.89
CA GLY A 82 -36.17 -42.39 12.30
C GLY A 82 -35.33 -43.54 12.85
N LEU A 83 -34.30 -43.99 12.11
CA LEU A 83 -33.41 -45.08 12.53
C LEU A 83 -32.25 -44.55 13.37
N VAL A 84 -31.81 -45.31 14.37
CA VAL A 84 -30.59 -45.00 15.15
C VAL A 84 -29.35 -45.13 14.26
N LEU A 85 -28.53 -44.10 14.24
CA LEU A 85 -27.32 -44.04 13.40
C LEU A 85 -26.06 -44.52 14.15
N GLU A 86 -25.16 -45.09 13.37
CA GLU A 86 -23.79 -45.40 13.81
C GLU A 86 -22.93 -44.14 13.81
N ASN A 87 -21.97 -44.07 14.74
CA ASN A 87 -21.16 -42.86 14.96
C ASN A 87 -20.29 -42.48 13.76
N ASP A 88 -19.89 -43.45 12.94
CA ASP A 88 -19.11 -43.26 11.72
C ASP A 88 -19.89 -42.57 10.59
N ARG A 89 -21.23 -42.53 10.68
CA ARG A 89 -22.12 -41.80 9.77
C ARG A 89 -22.50 -40.42 10.29
N THR A 90 -22.00 -40.02 11.44
CA THR A 90 -22.27 -38.73 12.07
C THR A 90 -21.04 -37.85 12.10
N LEU A 91 -21.19 -36.58 11.73
CA LEU A 91 -20.16 -35.55 11.84
C LEU A 91 -20.63 -34.49 12.82
N SER A 92 -19.73 -34.03 13.69
CA SER A 92 -19.99 -32.91 14.57
C SER A 92 -18.86 -31.91 14.49
N CYS A 93 -19.19 -30.63 14.31
CA CYS A 93 -18.21 -29.56 14.30
C CYS A 93 -18.75 -28.30 14.96
N THR A 94 -17.83 -27.57 15.58
CA THR A 94 -18.03 -26.20 16.05
C THR A 94 -17.81 -25.24 14.88
N ALA A 95 -18.26 -23.99 15.03
CA ALA A 95 -17.90 -22.95 14.06
C ALA A 95 -16.41 -22.58 14.14
N LEU A 96 -15.74 -22.85 15.26
CA LEU A 96 -14.29 -22.71 15.39
C LEU A 96 -13.53 -23.72 14.52
N ASP A 97 -13.98 -24.98 14.45
CA ASP A 97 -13.42 -26.00 13.55
C ASP A 97 -13.56 -25.56 12.09
N GLY A 98 -14.75 -25.02 11.76
CA GLY A 98 -15.01 -24.43 10.45
C GLY A 98 -14.11 -23.24 10.12
N LEU A 99 -13.90 -22.33 11.08
CA LEU A 99 -12.98 -21.20 10.93
C LEU A 99 -11.55 -21.69 10.69
N HIS A 100 -11.08 -22.65 11.49
CA HIS A 100 -9.73 -23.20 11.39
C HIS A 100 -9.47 -23.79 10.00
N ALA A 101 -10.43 -24.55 9.45
CA ALA A 101 -10.32 -25.19 8.15
C ALA A 101 -9.99 -24.23 6.99
N TYR A 102 -10.41 -22.96 7.09
CA TYR A 102 -10.33 -21.97 6.00
C TYR A 102 -9.43 -20.76 6.27
N LEU A 103 -8.61 -20.78 7.34
CA LEU A 103 -7.66 -19.70 7.63
C LEU A 103 -6.69 -19.46 6.45
N GLY A 104 -6.40 -18.18 6.19
CA GLY A 104 -5.47 -17.74 5.15
C GLY A 104 -6.03 -17.86 3.73
N SER A 105 -7.32 -18.16 3.56
CA SER A 105 -7.94 -18.35 2.24
C SER A 105 -9.20 -17.50 2.07
N TRP A 106 -9.43 -17.06 0.83
CA TRP A 106 -10.73 -16.52 0.40
C TRP A 106 -11.71 -17.66 0.15
N ILE A 107 -12.90 -17.58 0.75
CA ILE A 107 -14.02 -18.49 0.53
C ILE A 107 -15.24 -17.76 -0.02
N PRO A 108 -16.07 -18.40 -0.86
CA PRO A 108 -17.33 -17.83 -1.31
C PRO A 108 -18.31 -17.68 -0.12
N LEU A 109 -19.14 -16.64 -0.12
CA LEU A 109 -20.10 -16.35 0.96
C LEU A 109 -21.55 -16.40 0.44
N PRO A 110 -22.50 -17.07 1.14
CA PRO A 110 -23.90 -17.19 0.74
C PRO A 110 -24.67 -15.90 1.12
N TYR A 111 -24.33 -14.80 0.45
CA TYR A 111 -24.82 -13.47 0.74
C TYR A 111 -26.02 -13.16 -0.17
N PHE A 112 -27.22 -13.51 0.29
CA PHE A 112 -28.43 -13.53 -0.54
C PHE A 112 -29.33 -12.34 -0.30
N ARG A 113 -30.18 -12.07 -1.28
CA ARG A 113 -31.27 -11.12 -1.16
C ARG A 113 -32.27 -11.59 -0.11
N PHE A 114 -32.58 -10.73 0.85
CA PHE A 114 -33.55 -10.97 1.91
C PHE A 114 -34.97 -10.67 1.40
N LEU A 115 -35.90 -11.61 1.59
CA LEU A 115 -37.29 -11.52 1.13
C LEU A 115 -38.26 -11.07 2.22
N GLY A 116 -37.79 -10.97 3.46
CA GLY A 116 -38.65 -10.75 4.61
C GLY A 116 -38.74 -11.99 5.49
N ARG A 117 -39.83 -12.07 6.26
CA ARG A 117 -40.12 -13.19 7.15
C ARG A 117 -41.39 -13.89 6.70
N ASN A 118 -41.41 -15.22 6.83
CA ASN A 118 -42.62 -15.97 6.60
C ASN A 118 -43.63 -15.80 7.76
N ALA A 119 -44.81 -16.40 7.63
CA ALA A 119 -45.86 -16.35 8.65
C ALA A 119 -45.46 -16.94 10.02
N ARG A 120 -44.38 -17.74 10.07
CA ARG A 120 -43.80 -18.32 11.29
C ARG A 120 -42.66 -17.46 11.88
N GLY A 121 -42.38 -16.30 11.28
CA GLY A 121 -41.32 -15.39 11.71
C GLY A 121 -39.91 -15.77 11.21
N HIS A 122 -39.77 -16.87 10.45
CA HIS A 122 -38.48 -17.31 9.93
C HIS A 122 -38.05 -16.42 8.77
N ALA A 123 -36.80 -16.01 8.80
CA ALA A 123 -36.18 -15.26 7.72
C ALA A 123 -36.16 -16.05 6.42
N GLN A 124 -36.55 -15.39 5.34
CA GLN A 124 -36.52 -15.94 4.00
C GLN A 124 -35.50 -15.21 3.15
N CYS A 125 -34.61 -15.98 2.53
CA CYS A 125 -33.70 -15.49 1.51
C CYS A 125 -34.05 -16.09 0.14
N ASP A 126 -33.71 -15.33 -0.89
CA ASP A 126 -33.73 -15.79 -2.27
C ASP A 126 -32.66 -16.88 -2.52
N SER A 127 -32.59 -17.40 -3.74
CA SER A 127 -31.55 -18.35 -4.15
C SER A 127 -30.25 -17.70 -4.64
N GLY A 128 -30.09 -16.38 -4.46
CA GLY A 128 -28.95 -15.62 -4.95
C GLY A 128 -28.98 -14.16 -4.48
N PRO A 129 -28.03 -13.33 -4.96
CA PRO A 129 -27.00 -13.67 -5.94
C PRO A 129 -25.90 -14.56 -5.36
N VAL A 130 -25.30 -15.42 -6.19
CA VAL A 130 -24.41 -16.52 -5.71
C VAL A 130 -22.91 -16.29 -5.89
N ASN A 131 -22.45 -15.35 -6.71
CA ASN A 131 -21.02 -15.14 -6.95
C ASN A 131 -20.63 -13.66 -6.93
N TRP A 132 -20.84 -12.99 -5.79
CA TRP A 132 -20.58 -11.54 -5.62
C TRP A 132 -20.04 -11.14 -4.24
N ALA A 133 -19.98 -12.08 -3.28
CA ALA A 133 -19.45 -11.87 -1.94
C ALA A 133 -18.43 -12.96 -1.57
N ARG A 134 -17.31 -12.54 -0.97
CA ARG A 134 -16.23 -13.44 -0.52
C ARG A 134 -15.80 -13.06 0.90
N LEU A 135 -15.41 -14.06 1.68
CA LEU A 135 -14.91 -13.90 3.05
C LEU A 135 -13.46 -14.36 3.10
N PHE A 136 -12.60 -13.56 3.72
CA PHE A 136 -11.23 -13.93 4.08
C PHE A 136 -11.11 -14.02 5.60
N LEU A 137 -10.41 -15.05 6.08
CA LEU A 137 -10.12 -15.26 7.50
C LEU A 137 -8.61 -15.20 7.70
N SER A 138 -8.12 -14.26 8.52
CA SER A 138 -6.67 -14.09 8.73
C SER A 138 -6.08 -15.26 9.51
N ASP A 139 -4.98 -15.83 9.03
CA ASP A 139 -4.18 -16.76 9.84
C ASP A 139 -3.33 -15.95 10.84
N PRO A 140 -3.51 -16.13 12.17
CA PRO A 140 -2.72 -15.42 13.17
C PRO A 140 -1.26 -15.90 13.25
N GLY A 141 -0.90 -17.01 12.59
CA GLY A 141 0.46 -17.56 12.59
C GLY A 141 0.90 -18.20 13.91
N VAL A 142 -0.02 -18.29 14.88
CA VAL A 142 0.15 -18.91 16.20
C VAL A 142 -1.06 -19.83 16.48
N PRO A 143 -0.94 -20.80 17.41
CA PRO A 143 -2.06 -21.66 17.77
C PRO A 143 -3.31 -20.86 18.18
N LEU A 144 -4.49 -21.27 17.71
CA LEU A 144 -5.75 -20.57 17.99
C LEU A 144 -6.10 -20.48 19.49
N THR A 145 -5.56 -21.38 20.32
CA THR A 145 -5.70 -21.34 21.78
C THR A 145 -5.15 -20.07 22.42
N ASP A 146 -4.17 -19.43 21.77
CA ASP A 146 -3.49 -18.23 22.26
C ASP A 146 -4.11 -16.94 21.68
N VAL A 147 -5.19 -17.07 20.90
CA VAL A 147 -5.80 -15.99 20.13
C VAL A 147 -7.20 -15.69 20.65
N ARG A 148 -7.49 -14.43 20.94
CA ARG A 148 -8.83 -14.01 21.39
C ARG A 148 -9.81 -13.82 20.23
N SER A 149 -9.33 -13.19 19.16
CA SER A 149 -10.10 -12.90 17.97
C SER A 149 -9.27 -13.04 16.70
N VAL A 150 -9.94 -13.43 15.62
CA VAL A 150 -9.37 -13.50 14.27
C VAL A 150 -9.94 -12.36 13.43
N LYS A 151 -9.09 -11.68 12.66
CA LYS A 151 -9.54 -10.65 11.71
C LYS A 151 -10.19 -11.31 10.50
N ALA A 152 -11.28 -10.74 10.04
CA ALA A 152 -12.01 -11.20 8.87
C ALA A 152 -12.30 -10.03 7.93
N VAL A 153 -12.30 -10.31 6.64
CA VAL A 153 -12.57 -9.32 5.58
C VAL A 153 -13.67 -9.84 4.68
N LEU A 154 -14.75 -9.08 4.58
CA LEU A 154 -15.80 -9.28 3.59
C LEU A 154 -15.47 -8.43 2.35
N ALA A 155 -15.29 -9.07 1.21
CA ALA A 155 -15.15 -8.41 -0.09
C ALA A 155 -16.46 -8.52 -0.87
N ILE A 156 -16.96 -7.39 -1.36
CA ILE A 156 -18.21 -7.28 -2.11
C ILE A 156 -17.89 -6.72 -3.49
N ASP A 157 -18.22 -7.51 -4.51
CA ASP A 157 -18.23 -7.07 -5.90
C ASP A 157 -19.48 -6.23 -6.15
N THR A 158 -19.29 -4.94 -6.44
CA THR A 158 -20.38 -3.97 -6.57
C THR A 158 -20.91 -3.82 -7.99
N ARG A 159 -20.42 -4.64 -8.93
CA ARG A 159 -20.93 -4.65 -10.29
C ARG A 159 -22.42 -5.03 -10.30
N ILE A 160 -23.17 -4.32 -11.14
CA ILE A 160 -24.61 -4.53 -11.33
C ILE A 160 -24.83 -5.10 -12.72
N ALA A 161 -25.59 -6.20 -12.80
CA ALA A 161 -26.03 -6.74 -14.07
C ALA A 161 -26.98 -5.75 -14.77
N PRO A 162 -26.79 -5.47 -16.08
CA PRO A 162 -27.63 -4.53 -16.82
C PRO A 162 -29.06 -5.04 -17.04
N ALA A 163 -29.23 -6.36 -17.15
CA ALA A 163 -30.52 -7.01 -17.33
C ALA A 163 -31.25 -7.16 -15.98
N GLY A 164 -32.54 -6.83 -15.98
CA GLY A 164 -33.41 -7.08 -14.82
C GLY A 164 -33.61 -8.57 -14.58
N ARG A 165 -34.15 -8.93 -13.41
CA ARG A 165 -34.20 -10.34 -12.98
C ARG A 165 -34.99 -11.24 -13.93
N LEU A 166 -36.06 -10.71 -14.53
CA LEU A 166 -36.94 -11.45 -15.45
C LEU A 166 -36.21 -11.88 -16.75
N GLU A 167 -35.10 -11.23 -17.06
CA GLU A 167 -34.30 -11.45 -18.27
C GLU A 167 -33.07 -12.32 -17.99
N ALA A 168 -32.67 -12.49 -16.71
CA ALA A 168 -31.49 -13.25 -16.32
C ALA A 168 -31.79 -14.75 -16.13
N SER A 169 -31.01 -15.61 -16.78
CA SER A 169 -31.14 -17.08 -16.66
C SER A 169 -30.64 -17.64 -15.32
N ARG A 170 -29.71 -16.94 -14.65
CA ARG A 170 -29.18 -17.28 -13.33
C ARG A 170 -28.89 -16.01 -12.53
N TYR A 171 -29.22 -16.02 -11.25
CA TYR A 171 -28.98 -14.89 -10.36
C TYR A 171 -27.57 -14.97 -9.75
N LEU A 172 -26.56 -14.54 -10.51
CA LEU A 172 -25.14 -14.65 -10.13
C LEU A 172 -24.59 -13.40 -9.42
N GLU A 173 -25.08 -12.22 -9.79
CA GLU A 173 -24.71 -10.91 -9.27
C GLU A 173 -25.96 -10.04 -9.04
N PRO A 174 -25.90 -9.00 -8.18
CA PRO A 174 -26.99 -8.03 -8.04
C PRO A 174 -27.33 -7.36 -9.39
N ASN A 175 -28.59 -7.00 -9.60
CA ASN A 175 -29.07 -6.38 -10.84
C ASN A 175 -29.71 -5.00 -10.59
N SER A 176 -30.14 -4.34 -11.66
CA SER A 176 -30.77 -3.01 -11.60
C SER A 176 -32.02 -2.98 -10.72
N ASP A 177 -32.86 -4.02 -10.73
CA ASP A 177 -34.05 -4.12 -9.86
C ASP A 177 -33.64 -4.10 -8.38
N ASP A 178 -32.53 -4.76 -8.03
CA ASP A 178 -32.03 -4.78 -6.66
C ASP A 178 -31.60 -3.41 -6.15
N VAL A 179 -31.02 -2.58 -7.03
CA VAL A 179 -30.64 -1.20 -6.71
C VAL A 179 -31.89 -0.32 -6.57
N LEU A 180 -32.80 -0.37 -7.54
CA LEU A 180 -34.02 0.44 -7.57
C LEU A 180 -34.97 0.13 -6.41
N LEU A 181 -35.09 -1.14 -6.03
CA LEU A 181 -35.92 -1.58 -4.91
C LEU A 181 -35.22 -1.48 -3.55
N MET A 182 -33.97 -0.99 -3.52
CA MET A 182 -33.12 -0.97 -2.32
C MET A 182 -33.11 -2.31 -1.59
N SER A 183 -33.00 -3.40 -2.37
CA SER A 183 -32.97 -4.77 -1.87
C SER A 183 -31.91 -4.91 -0.78
N MET A 184 -32.26 -5.62 0.30
CA MET A 184 -31.35 -5.93 1.38
C MET A 184 -30.67 -7.27 1.15
N PHE A 185 -29.37 -7.34 1.42
CA PHE A 185 -28.57 -8.56 1.30
C PHE A 185 -27.98 -8.97 2.64
N THR A 186 -27.95 -10.27 2.89
CA THR A 186 -27.47 -10.84 4.17
C THR A 186 -26.92 -12.24 3.97
N VAL A 187 -26.06 -12.69 4.88
CA VAL A 187 -25.72 -14.11 4.97
C VAL A 187 -26.97 -14.90 5.29
N SER A 188 -27.19 -16.01 4.57
CA SER A 188 -28.36 -16.84 4.76
C SER A 188 -28.43 -17.41 6.19
N PRO A 189 -29.50 -17.12 6.95
CA PRO A 189 -29.75 -17.75 8.25
C PRO A 189 -30.33 -19.16 8.11
N SER A 190 -30.78 -19.52 6.90
CA SER A 190 -31.34 -20.84 6.60
C SER A 190 -30.20 -21.78 6.21
N MET A 191 -30.02 -22.86 6.99
CA MET A 191 -28.99 -23.86 6.70
C MET A 191 -29.28 -24.59 5.39
N SER A 192 -30.56 -24.89 5.08
CA SER A 192 -30.94 -25.52 3.82
C SER A 192 -30.60 -24.68 2.58
N ARG A 193 -30.76 -23.34 2.67
CA ARG A 193 -30.31 -22.41 1.62
C ARG A 193 -28.78 -22.41 1.48
N THR A 194 -28.05 -22.42 2.58
CA THR A 194 -26.58 -22.50 2.57
C THR A 194 -26.10 -23.85 2.01
N ALA A 195 -26.74 -24.97 2.35
CA ALA A 195 -26.42 -26.28 1.82
C ALA A 195 -26.66 -26.36 0.30
N ALA A 196 -27.75 -25.78 -0.20
CA ALA A 196 -28.01 -25.69 -1.63
C ALA A 196 -26.91 -24.89 -2.36
N PHE A 197 -26.40 -23.82 -1.75
CA PHE A 197 -25.28 -23.04 -2.28
C PHE A 197 -23.98 -23.84 -2.33
N VAL A 198 -23.65 -24.58 -1.26
CA VAL A 198 -22.47 -25.45 -1.26
C VAL A 198 -22.59 -26.60 -2.26
N GLY A 199 -23.82 -27.07 -2.52
CA GLY A 199 -24.11 -28.08 -3.54
C GLY A 199 -23.84 -27.65 -4.98
N GLU A 200 -23.64 -26.35 -5.25
CA GLU A 200 -23.17 -25.89 -6.55
C GLU A 200 -21.74 -26.41 -6.81
N HIS A 201 -21.54 -27.09 -7.94
CA HIS A 201 -20.28 -27.78 -8.24
C HIS A 201 -19.03 -26.89 -8.12
N TRP A 202 -19.15 -25.61 -8.50
CA TRP A 202 -18.04 -24.66 -8.42
C TRP A 202 -17.71 -24.23 -6.99
N VAL A 203 -18.70 -24.19 -6.09
CA VAL A 203 -18.51 -23.85 -4.67
C VAL A 203 -17.85 -25.02 -3.95
N ASP A 204 -18.40 -26.23 -4.10
CA ASP A 204 -17.81 -27.45 -3.52
C ASP A 204 -16.34 -27.63 -3.93
N GLN A 205 -16.04 -27.50 -5.22
CA GLN A 205 -14.68 -27.59 -5.73
C GLN A 205 -13.75 -26.52 -5.13
N TRP A 206 -14.23 -25.28 -5.00
CA TRP A 206 -13.46 -24.21 -4.39
C TRP A 206 -13.15 -24.55 -2.94
N LEU A 207 -14.18 -24.87 -2.14
CA LEU A 207 -14.02 -25.15 -0.71
C LEU A 207 -13.06 -26.32 -0.48
N LYS A 208 -13.16 -27.40 -1.25
CA LYS A 208 -12.20 -28.52 -1.21
C LYS A 208 -10.75 -28.09 -1.44
N SER A 209 -10.52 -27.09 -2.30
CA SER A 209 -9.17 -26.60 -2.60
C SER A 209 -8.57 -25.71 -1.51
N CYS A 210 -9.38 -25.19 -0.59
CA CYS A 210 -8.95 -24.24 0.45
C CYS A 210 -8.75 -24.89 1.82
N VAL A 211 -9.26 -26.09 2.07
CA VAL A 211 -9.14 -26.73 3.39
C VAL A 211 -7.67 -26.98 3.73
N ARG A 212 -7.26 -26.55 4.93
CA ARG A 212 -5.90 -26.75 5.41
C ARG A 212 -5.58 -28.25 5.57
N ARG A 213 -4.33 -28.61 5.29
CA ARG A 213 -3.88 -30.02 5.32
C ARG A 213 -3.79 -30.61 6.74
N ASP A 214 -3.55 -29.76 7.74
CA ASP A 214 -3.52 -30.15 9.17
C ASP A 214 -4.91 -30.50 9.70
N CYS A 215 -5.97 -30.00 9.08
CA CYS A 215 -7.36 -30.40 9.34
C CYS A 215 -7.70 -31.79 8.78
N GLY A 216 -6.72 -32.51 8.22
CA GLY A 216 -6.88 -33.84 7.62
C GLY A 216 -5.80 -34.87 8.00
N GLY A 217 -5.02 -34.66 9.08
CA GLY A 217 -3.90 -35.54 9.44
C GLY A 217 -3.71 -35.78 10.94
N ALA A 218 -3.95 -37.04 11.33
CA ALA A 218 -3.72 -37.72 12.63
C ALA A 218 -4.86 -37.67 13.69
N ALA A 219 -5.62 -38.79 13.72
CA ALA A 219 -6.37 -39.35 14.86
C ALA A 219 -7.84 -38.96 15.13
N ASP A 220 -8.51 -38.17 14.30
CA ASP A 220 -9.99 -38.09 14.29
C ASP A 220 -10.56 -38.63 12.97
N SER A 221 -11.08 -39.85 12.99
CA SER A 221 -11.63 -40.55 11.80
C SER A 221 -12.90 -39.92 11.23
N ALA A 222 -13.50 -38.94 11.91
CA ALA A 222 -14.73 -38.28 11.47
C ALA A 222 -14.48 -37.34 10.26
N PHE A 223 -13.39 -36.58 10.25
CA PHE A 223 -13.17 -35.52 9.26
C PHE A 223 -12.50 -35.98 7.95
N SER A 224 -12.14 -37.27 7.84
CA SER A 224 -11.68 -37.87 6.57
C SER A 224 -12.83 -38.25 5.62
N SER A 225 -14.08 -37.94 5.97
CA SER A 225 -15.25 -38.10 5.10
C SER A 225 -15.15 -37.20 3.86
N GLN A 226 -15.74 -37.66 2.74
CA GLN A 226 -15.92 -36.92 1.49
C GLN A 226 -16.57 -35.53 1.70
N TYR A 227 -17.29 -35.32 2.82
CA TYR A 227 -18.05 -34.11 3.13
C TYR A 227 -17.54 -33.31 4.33
N GLY A 228 -16.36 -33.64 4.87
CA GLY A 228 -15.79 -32.93 6.02
C GLY A 228 -15.68 -31.42 5.80
N HIS A 229 -15.21 -31.00 4.61
CA HIS A 229 -15.13 -29.58 4.23
C HIS A 229 -16.52 -28.92 4.19
N THR A 230 -17.53 -29.60 3.65
CA THR A 230 -18.91 -29.09 3.61
C THR A 230 -19.47 -28.90 5.00
N ALA A 231 -19.30 -29.88 5.90
CA ALA A 231 -19.76 -29.78 7.29
C ALA A 231 -19.08 -28.61 8.03
N GLN A 232 -17.76 -28.49 7.91
CA GLN A 232 -16.97 -27.40 8.47
C GLN A 232 -17.43 -26.03 7.96
N TYR A 233 -17.68 -25.89 6.66
CA TYR A 233 -18.20 -24.66 6.07
C TYR A 233 -19.60 -24.31 6.59
N LEU A 234 -20.51 -25.29 6.64
CA LEU A 234 -21.86 -25.06 7.14
C LEU A 234 -21.87 -24.62 8.61
N ALA A 235 -21.06 -25.25 9.46
CA ALA A 235 -20.89 -24.85 10.85
C ALA A 235 -20.31 -23.42 10.98
N LEU A 236 -19.31 -23.07 10.16
CA LEU A 236 -18.78 -21.72 10.10
C LEU A 236 -19.86 -20.69 9.76
N ILE A 237 -20.63 -20.91 8.69
CA ILE A 237 -21.69 -19.97 8.27
C ILE A 237 -22.75 -19.82 9.37
N ALA A 238 -23.16 -20.91 10.01
CA ALA A 238 -24.12 -20.87 11.11
C ALA A 238 -23.59 -20.07 12.31
N GLY A 239 -22.34 -20.30 12.72
CA GLY A 239 -21.71 -19.51 13.77
C GLY A 239 -21.60 -18.03 13.41
N LEU A 240 -21.29 -17.69 12.15
CA LEU A 240 -21.24 -16.30 11.69
C LEU A 240 -22.61 -15.60 11.76
N VAL A 241 -23.69 -16.34 11.45
CA VAL A 241 -25.07 -15.84 11.60
C VAL A 241 -25.41 -15.62 13.08
N GLU A 242 -25.08 -16.57 13.96
CA GLU A 242 -25.31 -16.45 15.41
C GLU A 242 -24.52 -15.29 16.05
N LEU A 243 -23.33 -15.00 15.53
CA LEU A 243 -22.52 -13.87 16.00
C LEU A 243 -23.09 -12.50 15.61
N ALA A 244 -23.90 -12.43 14.55
CA ALA A 244 -24.46 -11.19 14.00
C ALA A 244 -23.40 -10.10 13.66
N VAL A 245 -22.20 -10.53 13.27
CA VAL A 245 -21.05 -9.64 12.98
C VAL A 245 -20.95 -9.22 11.51
N ILE A 246 -21.49 -10.04 10.60
CA ILE A 246 -21.52 -9.73 9.17
C ILE A 246 -22.67 -8.75 8.89
N PRO A 247 -22.41 -7.62 8.22
CA PRO A 247 -23.42 -6.59 8.05
C PRO A 247 -24.49 -6.98 7.03
N HIS A 248 -25.63 -6.32 7.09
CA HIS A 248 -26.62 -6.27 6.01
C HIS A 248 -26.24 -5.18 5.02
N ALA A 249 -26.27 -5.47 3.72
CA ALA A 249 -25.93 -4.50 2.68
C ALA A 249 -27.15 -4.04 1.90
N ARG A 250 -27.12 -2.76 1.48
CA ARG A 250 -28.03 -2.19 0.49
C ARG A 250 -27.26 -1.33 -0.48
N PHE A 251 -27.64 -1.37 -1.75
CA PHE A 251 -27.12 -0.41 -2.72
C PHE A 251 -27.77 0.95 -2.52
N VAL A 252 -26.98 2.01 -2.68
CA VAL A 252 -27.51 3.35 -2.84
C VAL A 252 -28.05 3.51 -4.27
N ASP A 253 -29.14 4.25 -4.42
CA ASP A 253 -29.69 4.51 -5.74
C ASP A 253 -28.84 5.54 -6.49
N SER A 254 -27.98 5.04 -7.38
CA SER A 254 -27.15 5.84 -8.28
C SER A 254 -27.54 5.68 -9.74
N ILE A 255 -28.66 5.01 -10.02
CA ILE A 255 -29.06 4.63 -11.38
C ILE A 255 -30.40 5.24 -11.78
N SER A 256 -31.23 5.65 -10.81
CA SER A 256 -32.48 6.35 -11.07
C SER A 256 -32.23 7.73 -11.69
N PRO A 257 -32.92 8.07 -12.80
CA PRO A 257 -32.81 9.39 -13.42
C PRO A 257 -33.52 10.53 -12.64
N GLN A 258 -34.35 10.19 -11.65
CA GLN A 258 -35.24 11.15 -10.96
C GLN A 258 -34.79 11.50 -9.52
N TRP A 259 -34.00 10.63 -8.89
CA TRP A 259 -33.58 10.73 -7.49
C TRP A 259 -32.09 10.40 -7.36
N THR A 260 -31.23 11.20 -7.97
CA THR A 260 -29.78 10.98 -7.92
C THR A 260 -29.20 11.52 -6.61
N ILE A 261 -28.60 10.62 -5.84
CA ILE A 261 -27.64 11.01 -4.81
C ILE A 261 -26.49 11.77 -5.50
N PRO A 262 -26.11 12.97 -5.02
CA PRO A 262 -25.12 13.79 -5.70
C PRO A 262 -23.73 13.12 -5.72
N ASP A 263 -23.02 13.28 -6.84
CA ASP A 263 -21.63 12.88 -6.94
C ASP A 263 -20.71 13.91 -6.25
N VAL A 264 -19.81 13.42 -5.40
CA VAL A 264 -18.69 14.18 -4.84
C VAL A 264 -17.45 13.85 -5.66
N ASN A 265 -17.02 14.79 -6.49
CA ASN A 265 -15.87 14.60 -7.37
C ASN A 265 -14.56 14.86 -6.62
N LEU A 266 -13.64 13.92 -6.67
CA LEU A 266 -12.32 13.99 -6.03
C LEU A 266 -11.21 14.07 -7.08
N ASP A 267 -10.14 14.79 -6.73
CA ASP A 267 -8.84 14.64 -7.39
C ASP A 267 -8.07 13.52 -6.67
N LEU A 268 -7.55 12.55 -7.43
CA LEU A 268 -6.51 11.63 -6.97
C LEU A 268 -5.15 12.27 -7.30
N VAL A 269 -4.43 12.75 -6.29
CA VAL A 269 -3.12 13.38 -6.45
C VAL A 269 -2.02 12.37 -6.13
N ILE A 270 -1.09 12.19 -7.07
CA ILE A 270 0.00 11.20 -6.99
C ILE A 270 1.33 11.94 -7.06
N ASP A 271 2.15 11.78 -6.03
CA ASP A 271 3.57 12.19 -6.00
C ASP A 271 4.43 10.92 -6.02
N ALA A 272 4.83 10.49 -7.22
CA ALA A 272 5.59 9.26 -7.44
C ALA A 272 7.10 9.56 -7.45
N GLY A 273 7.80 9.16 -6.39
CA GLY A 273 9.27 9.15 -6.32
C GLY A 273 9.84 7.74 -6.51
N ASP A 274 11.17 7.61 -6.60
CA ASP A 274 11.80 6.31 -6.84
C ASP A 274 11.83 5.38 -5.62
N ILE A 275 11.79 5.93 -4.40
CA ILE A 275 11.72 5.14 -3.16
C ILE A 275 10.27 5.01 -2.67
N GLU A 276 9.55 6.13 -2.69
CA GLU A 276 8.21 6.23 -2.13
C GLU A 276 7.33 7.07 -3.04
N THR A 277 6.07 6.65 -3.08
CA THR A 277 4.96 7.31 -3.74
C THR A 277 3.94 7.73 -2.68
N THR A 278 3.37 8.91 -2.83
CA THR A 278 2.21 9.34 -2.03
C THR A 278 1.01 9.49 -2.93
N ALA A 279 -0.13 8.94 -2.51
CA ALA A 279 -1.41 9.12 -3.17
C ALA A 279 -2.42 9.67 -2.15
N LEU A 280 -3.19 10.68 -2.54
CA LEU A 280 -4.24 11.24 -1.70
C LEU A 280 -5.48 11.61 -2.51
N PHE A 281 -6.62 11.59 -1.83
CA PHE A 281 -7.86 12.18 -2.29
C PHE A 281 -7.97 13.62 -1.81
N TYR A 282 -8.36 14.50 -2.72
CA TYR A 282 -8.68 15.89 -2.42
C TYR A 282 -10.01 16.26 -3.04
N GLU A 283 -10.96 16.73 -2.23
CA GLU A 283 -12.30 17.04 -2.72
C GLU A 283 -12.31 18.23 -3.66
N SER A 284 -13.05 18.09 -4.76
CA SER A 284 -13.32 19.23 -5.63
C SER A 284 -14.36 20.12 -5.00
N ALA A 285 -13.94 21.30 -4.53
CA ALA A 285 -14.84 22.29 -3.96
C ALA A 285 -16.10 22.47 -4.81
N SER A 286 -17.27 22.20 -4.22
CA SER A 286 -18.51 22.79 -4.69
C SER A 286 -18.42 24.30 -4.48
N ARG A 287 -19.05 25.10 -5.35
CA ARG A 287 -19.08 26.57 -5.21
C ARG A 287 -19.66 27.08 -3.87
N GLU A 288 -20.19 26.18 -3.05
CA GLU A 288 -20.97 26.45 -1.84
C GLU A 288 -20.19 26.25 -0.54
N THR A 289 -18.96 25.71 -0.56
CA THR A 289 -18.15 25.65 0.66
C THR A 289 -17.68 27.05 1.04
N GLY A 290 -18.33 27.64 2.05
CA GLY A 290 -18.14 29.01 2.53
C GLY A 290 -16.76 29.33 3.12
N GLY A 291 -15.69 29.12 2.34
CA GLY A 291 -14.31 29.46 2.66
C GLY A 291 -13.52 28.39 3.42
N THR A 292 -14.10 27.25 3.77
CA THR A 292 -13.38 26.11 4.37
C THR A 292 -12.76 25.22 3.29
N PHE A 293 -11.45 24.97 3.39
CA PHE A 293 -10.74 24.08 2.48
C PHE A 293 -11.00 22.62 2.83
N PRO A 294 -11.20 21.75 1.81
CA PRO A 294 -11.33 20.34 2.06
C PRO A 294 -10.02 19.76 2.56
N VAL A 295 -10.13 18.81 3.48
CA VAL A 295 -9.00 18.11 4.06
C VAL A 295 -8.62 16.96 3.12
N ALA A 296 -7.34 16.88 2.77
CA ALA A 296 -6.78 15.78 2.00
C ALA A 296 -6.76 14.50 2.83
N THR A 297 -7.11 13.37 2.21
CA THR A 297 -7.08 12.04 2.83
C THR A 297 -6.12 11.14 2.06
N LEU A 298 -5.15 10.52 2.74
CA LEU A 298 -4.24 9.56 2.11
C LEU A 298 -5.00 8.34 1.60
N VAL A 299 -4.52 7.78 0.49
CA VAL A 299 -5.04 6.51 -0.05
C VAL A 299 -4.31 5.35 0.65
N PRO A 300 -4.98 4.58 1.52
CA PRO A 300 -4.37 3.38 2.06
C PRO A 300 -4.33 2.26 1.00
N VAL A 301 -3.34 1.39 1.09
CA VAL A 301 -3.16 0.23 0.21
C VAL A 301 -3.45 -1.04 0.99
N ARG A 302 -4.42 -1.84 0.52
CA ARG A 302 -4.73 -3.15 1.12
C ARG A 302 -3.75 -4.19 0.58
N ASP A 303 -3.13 -4.95 1.46
CA ASP A 303 -2.30 -6.10 1.08
C ASP A 303 -3.23 -7.19 0.54
N ILE A 304 -3.16 -7.52 -0.75
CA ILE A 304 -4.11 -8.46 -1.38
C ILE A 304 -3.80 -9.92 -1.00
N SER A 305 -2.54 -10.24 -0.71
CA SER A 305 -2.13 -11.56 -0.23
C SER A 305 -2.30 -11.73 1.28
N GLU A 306 -2.35 -10.65 2.05
CA GLU A 306 -2.75 -10.62 3.47
C GLU A 306 -3.92 -9.62 3.69
N PRO A 307 -5.14 -9.87 3.16
CA PRO A 307 -6.27 -8.92 3.08
C PRO A 307 -6.65 -8.18 4.36
N ALA A 308 -6.42 -8.76 5.53
CA ALA A 308 -6.72 -8.14 6.82
C ALA A 308 -5.77 -6.99 7.20
N THR A 309 -4.73 -6.77 6.38
CA THR A 309 -3.72 -5.74 6.56
C THR A 309 -3.98 -4.57 5.61
N LEU A 310 -4.10 -3.37 6.18
CA LEU A 310 -4.24 -2.12 5.45
C LEU A 310 -3.04 -1.23 5.76
N HIS A 311 -2.27 -0.88 4.73
CA HIS A 311 -1.10 -0.01 4.86
C HIS A 311 -1.51 1.44 4.65
N GLY A 312 -1.41 2.25 5.71
CA GLY A 312 -1.52 3.71 5.63
C GLY A 312 -0.16 4.37 5.34
N GLY A 313 -0.20 5.68 5.08
CA GLY A 313 1.00 6.50 4.89
C GLY A 313 1.51 6.50 3.45
N THR A 314 2.83 6.54 3.31
CA THR A 314 3.50 6.52 2.02
C THR A 314 3.59 5.09 1.49
N ILE A 315 3.58 4.96 0.17
CA ILE A 315 3.57 3.70 -0.55
C ILE A 315 4.99 3.50 -1.08
N PRO A 316 5.76 2.49 -0.62
CA PRO A 316 7.02 2.16 -1.25
C PRO A 316 6.86 1.97 -2.76
N THR A 317 7.71 2.63 -3.55
CA THR A 317 7.71 2.51 -5.01
C THR A 317 8.38 1.20 -5.40
N ALA A 318 7.73 0.10 -5.10
CA ALA A 318 8.17 -1.25 -5.37
C ALA A 318 7.06 -2.02 -6.09
N ILE A 319 7.46 -2.96 -6.93
CA ILE A 319 6.58 -3.78 -7.75
C ILE A 319 7.06 -5.22 -7.60
N GLU A 320 6.15 -6.15 -7.32
CA GLU A 320 6.41 -7.59 -7.45
C GLU A 320 5.28 -8.24 -8.22
N PHE A 321 5.62 -9.12 -9.16
CA PHE A 321 4.63 -9.90 -9.89
C PHE A 321 4.03 -10.96 -8.97
N ASP A 322 2.71 -10.98 -8.88
CA ASP A 322 1.95 -11.97 -8.12
C ASP A 322 0.64 -12.28 -8.85
N ASP A 323 0.19 -13.54 -8.78
CA ASP A 323 -1.04 -14.02 -9.39
C ASP A 323 -2.20 -14.16 -8.39
N GLY A 324 -1.97 -13.81 -7.13
CA GLY A 324 -2.95 -13.85 -6.06
C GLY A 324 -4.09 -12.88 -6.30
N GLY A 325 -5.27 -13.21 -5.78
CA GLY A 325 -6.44 -12.36 -5.88
C GLY A 325 -7.48 -12.83 -4.88
N PHE A 326 -8.75 -12.68 -5.21
CA PHE A 326 -9.84 -12.99 -4.29
C PHE A 326 -10.18 -14.51 -4.25
N GLY A 327 -9.18 -15.40 -4.23
CA GLY A 327 -9.35 -16.86 -4.16
C GLY A 327 -9.36 -17.60 -5.50
N ASN A 328 -10.08 -18.72 -5.60
CA ASN A 328 -10.00 -19.65 -6.73
C ASN A 328 -10.78 -19.15 -7.96
N SER A 329 -10.12 -18.34 -8.80
CA SER A 329 -10.72 -17.76 -10.01
C SER A 329 -11.19 -18.83 -11.02
N THR A 330 -10.49 -19.97 -11.11
CA THR A 330 -10.85 -21.07 -12.01
C THR A 330 -12.16 -21.73 -11.60
N ALA A 331 -12.36 -21.98 -10.30
CA ALA A 331 -13.64 -22.45 -9.79
C ALA A 331 -14.73 -21.39 -9.99
N SER A 332 -14.45 -20.12 -9.62
CA SER A 332 -15.39 -19.00 -9.80
C SER A 332 -15.98 -18.91 -11.22
N ARG A 333 -15.15 -19.03 -12.27
CA ARG A 333 -15.62 -18.97 -13.67
C ARG A 333 -16.63 -20.06 -14.01
N ARG A 334 -16.56 -21.24 -13.36
CA ARG A 334 -17.51 -22.34 -13.57
C ARG A 334 -18.92 -22.05 -13.06
N SER A 335 -19.11 -20.97 -12.28
CA SER A 335 -20.45 -20.45 -11.95
C SER A 335 -21.22 -19.94 -13.18
N GLY A 336 -20.50 -19.64 -14.28
CA GLY A 336 -21.02 -18.94 -15.46
C GLY A 336 -20.70 -17.44 -15.48
N ARG A 337 -20.21 -16.87 -14.36
CA ARG A 337 -19.75 -15.48 -14.26
C ARG A 337 -18.22 -15.43 -14.43
N ASN A 338 -17.77 -14.97 -15.60
CA ASN A 338 -16.34 -14.96 -15.95
C ASN A 338 -15.56 -13.78 -15.34
N ASP A 339 -16.28 -12.75 -14.94
CA ASP A 339 -15.80 -11.43 -14.54
C ASP A 339 -16.10 -11.11 -13.06
N ALA A 340 -16.30 -12.15 -12.23
CA ALA A 340 -16.53 -11.98 -10.80
C ALA A 340 -15.24 -11.53 -10.08
N PHE A 341 -15.32 -10.41 -9.35
CA PHE A 341 -14.20 -9.78 -8.64
C PHE A 341 -13.03 -9.42 -9.59
N PRO A 342 -13.28 -8.55 -10.58
CA PRO A 342 -12.26 -8.17 -11.54
C PRO A 342 -11.14 -7.38 -10.85
N TRP A 343 -9.90 -7.80 -11.06
CA TRP A 343 -8.70 -7.11 -10.59
C TRP A 343 -7.60 -7.24 -11.66
N PRO A 344 -7.54 -6.32 -12.63
CA PRO A 344 -6.69 -6.45 -13.83
C PRO A 344 -5.19 -6.23 -13.58
N SER A 345 -4.77 -6.05 -12.33
CA SER A 345 -3.36 -5.97 -11.99
C SER A 345 -2.71 -7.35 -11.95
N ILE A 346 -1.47 -7.43 -12.45
CA ILE A 346 -0.58 -8.61 -12.38
C ILE A 346 0.58 -8.39 -11.40
N VAL A 347 0.53 -7.29 -10.64
CA VAL A 347 1.56 -6.90 -9.69
C VAL A 347 0.96 -6.48 -8.35
N ARG A 348 1.78 -6.55 -7.32
CA ARG A 348 1.55 -5.89 -6.03
C ARG A 348 2.50 -4.72 -5.90
N ILE A 349 2.11 -3.74 -5.08
CA ILE A 349 2.88 -2.51 -4.86
C ILE A 349 3.09 -2.26 -3.36
N GLY A 350 3.98 -1.32 -3.03
CA GLY A 350 4.12 -0.85 -1.65
C GLY A 350 4.73 -1.87 -0.69
N LYS A 351 4.26 -1.85 0.56
CA LYS A 351 4.74 -2.74 1.63
C LYS A 351 4.48 -4.22 1.30
N GLU A 352 3.41 -4.54 0.57
CA GLU A 352 3.14 -5.90 0.08
C GLU A 352 4.24 -6.35 -0.90
N ALA A 353 4.55 -5.53 -1.92
CA ALA A 353 5.63 -5.83 -2.87
C ALA A 353 6.98 -6.03 -2.16
N GLN A 354 7.34 -5.16 -1.22
CA GLN A 354 8.57 -5.32 -0.44
C GLN A 354 8.59 -6.64 0.33
N ARG A 355 7.49 -6.99 1.01
CA ARG A 355 7.36 -8.26 1.75
C ARG A 355 7.50 -9.47 0.81
N LEU A 356 6.86 -9.43 -0.36
CA LEU A 356 6.95 -10.48 -1.36
C LEU A 356 8.37 -10.61 -1.94
N SER A 357 9.05 -9.49 -2.21
CA SER A 357 10.42 -9.46 -2.72
C SER A 357 11.40 -10.09 -1.73
N MET A 358 11.23 -9.79 -0.44
CA MET A 358 12.03 -10.36 0.65
C MET A 358 11.83 -11.87 0.83
N ARG A 359 10.65 -12.39 0.47
CA ARG A 359 10.31 -13.82 0.56
C ARG A 359 10.56 -14.59 -0.75
N ALA A 360 10.72 -13.91 -1.88
CA ALA A 360 10.91 -14.55 -3.17
C ALA A 360 12.11 -15.50 -3.16
N SER A 361 12.08 -16.62 -3.89
CA SER A 361 13.32 -17.38 -4.14
C SER A 361 14.18 -16.74 -5.25
N ALA A 362 13.56 -16.00 -6.16
CA ALA A 362 14.17 -15.46 -7.37
C ALA A 362 15.16 -14.30 -7.12
N THR A 363 16.14 -14.12 -8.01
CA THR A 363 17.07 -12.99 -7.95
C THR A 363 16.30 -11.66 -7.95
N PRO A 364 16.66 -10.67 -7.12
CA PRO A 364 16.11 -9.32 -7.23
C PRO A 364 16.21 -8.81 -8.68
N GLY A 365 15.15 -8.16 -9.16
CA GLY A 365 15.05 -7.72 -10.57
C GLY A 365 14.52 -8.78 -11.55
N THR A 366 14.13 -9.98 -11.09
CA THR A 366 13.53 -11.02 -11.96
C THR A 366 12.06 -11.31 -11.68
N SER A 367 11.60 -11.05 -10.45
CA SER A 367 10.18 -11.14 -10.04
C SER A 367 9.54 -9.79 -9.77
N GLY A 368 10.31 -8.71 -9.83
CA GLY A 368 9.86 -7.38 -9.47
C GLY A 368 10.93 -6.32 -9.67
N LEU A 369 10.57 -5.08 -9.34
CA LEU A 369 11.40 -3.91 -9.50
C LEU A 369 11.24 -2.98 -8.28
N ALA A 370 12.36 -2.51 -7.73
CA ALA A 370 12.39 -1.43 -6.75
C ALA A 370 12.74 -0.12 -7.46
N GLY A 371 11.87 0.87 -7.35
CA GLY A 371 11.94 2.15 -8.07
C GLY A 371 11.68 2.01 -9.57
N PHE A 372 10.74 2.79 -10.11
CA PHE A 372 10.51 2.87 -11.55
C PHE A 372 10.68 4.28 -12.12
N ALA A 373 10.69 5.31 -11.26
CA ALA A 373 10.67 6.69 -11.70
C ALA A 373 11.96 7.03 -12.44
N SER A 374 13.10 6.58 -11.92
CA SER A 374 14.43 6.74 -12.55
C SER A 374 14.63 5.88 -13.81
N GLN A 375 13.74 4.90 -14.04
CA GLN A 375 13.87 3.88 -15.07
C GLN A 375 12.80 4.00 -16.18
N ILE A 376 11.94 5.02 -16.11
CA ILE A 376 10.80 5.22 -17.00
C ILE A 376 11.17 5.28 -18.49
N MET A 377 12.39 5.76 -18.79
CA MET A 377 12.90 5.90 -20.16
C MET A 377 13.40 4.57 -20.77
N ASP A 378 13.63 3.53 -19.96
CA ASP A 378 14.02 2.21 -20.47
C ASP A 378 12.79 1.47 -21.00
N GLN A 379 12.56 1.65 -22.30
CA GLN A 379 11.50 1.00 -23.07
C GLN A 379 11.98 -0.31 -23.75
N SER A 380 13.19 -0.79 -23.43
CA SER A 380 13.72 -2.01 -24.03
C SER A 380 13.08 -3.26 -23.43
N LEU A 381 12.94 -4.31 -24.23
CA LEU A 381 12.49 -5.62 -23.74
C LEU A 381 13.46 -6.14 -22.68
N SER A 382 12.92 -6.60 -21.55
CA SER A 382 13.75 -7.23 -20.51
C SER A 382 14.48 -8.45 -21.09
N GLU A 383 15.73 -8.70 -20.67
CA GLU A 383 16.50 -9.84 -21.20
C GLU A 383 15.84 -11.19 -20.90
N ARG A 384 15.15 -11.29 -19.77
CA ARG A 384 14.47 -12.50 -19.28
C ARG A 384 12.99 -12.24 -19.09
N SER A 385 12.19 -13.28 -19.29
CA SER A 385 10.76 -13.24 -18.95
C SER A 385 10.56 -13.05 -17.44
N TRP A 386 9.66 -12.15 -17.09
CA TRP A 386 9.24 -11.91 -15.71
C TRP A 386 8.60 -13.15 -15.10
N ARG A 387 8.74 -13.30 -13.78
CA ARG A 387 8.29 -14.48 -13.03
C ARG A 387 7.53 -14.07 -11.79
N PHE A 388 6.52 -14.85 -11.41
CA PHE A 388 5.79 -14.61 -10.17
C PHE A 388 6.69 -14.83 -8.96
N SER A 389 6.56 -13.96 -7.96
CA SER A 389 7.22 -14.11 -6.67
C SER A 389 6.64 -15.34 -5.94
N ARG A 390 7.48 -16.34 -5.65
CA ARG A 390 7.10 -17.53 -4.89
C ARG A 390 8.15 -17.81 -3.83
N ASP A 391 7.68 -18.09 -2.61
CA ASP A 391 8.47 -18.59 -1.48
C ASP A 391 8.51 -20.14 -1.58
N GLU A 392 9.29 -20.68 -2.53
CA GLU A 392 9.52 -22.12 -2.59
C GLU A 392 10.69 -22.50 -1.69
N LEU A 393 10.42 -22.63 -0.39
CA LEU A 393 11.39 -23.01 0.66
C LEU A 393 12.16 -24.32 0.38
N ASN A 394 11.76 -25.14 -0.60
CA ASN A 394 12.32 -26.47 -0.83
C ASN A 394 12.80 -26.75 -2.27
N LYS A 395 12.80 -25.76 -3.17
CA LYS A 395 13.36 -25.91 -4.52
C LYS A 395 14.17 -24.68 -4.89
N ALA A 396 15.37 -24.89 -5.42
CA ALA A 396 16.22 -23.85 -6.01
C ALA A 396 15.66 -23.33 -7.36
N GLY A 397 14.32 -23.26 -7.48
CA GLY A 397 13.61 -22.89 -8.68
C GLY A 397 13.12 -21.46 -8.62
N HIS A 398 13.31 -20.73 -9.71
CA HIS A 398 12.58 -19.49 -9.96
C HIS A 398 11.07 -19.79 -9.98
N GLY A 399 10.21 -18.89 -9.47
CA GLY A 399 8.75 -19.03 -9.55
C GLY A 399 8.25 -19.17 -11.00
N PRO A 400 6.98 -19.53 -11.26
CA PRO A 400 6.48 -19.69 -12.64
C PRO A 400 6.61 -18.39 -13.46
N VAL A 401 6.72 -18.52 -14.78
CA VAL A 401 6.69 -17.35 -15.69
C VAL A 401 5.35 -16.64 -15.54
N VAL A 402 5.37 -15.30 -15.53
CA VAL A 402 4.16 -14.48 -15.44
C VAL A 402 3.18 -14.88 -16.54
N SER A 403 1.96 -15.19 -16.15
CA SER A 403 0.91 -15.67 -17.04
C SER A 403 -0.46 -15.35 -16.45
N GLY A 404 -1.47 -15.18 -17.30
CA GLY A 404 -2.81 -14.83 -16.83
C GLY A 404 -3.65 -14.18 -17.92
N ALA A 405 -4.95 -14.10 -17.68
CA ALA A 405 -5.89 -13.47 -18.63
C ALA A 405 -5.63 -11.96 -18.79
N GLN A 406 -5.04 -11.33 -17.77
CA GLN A 406 -4.65 -9.92 -17.76
C GLN A 406 -3.59 -9.59 -18.84
N LEU A 407 -2.89 -10.59 -19.38
CA LEU A 407 -1.90 -10.39 -20.44
C LEU A 407 -2.49 -10.33 -21.85
N ILE A 408 -3.76 -10.71 -22.04
CA ILE A 408 -4.39 -10.90 -23.36
C ILE A 408 -4.42 -9.59 -24.19
N GLY A 409 -4.31 -8.43 -23.55
CA GLY A 409 -4.26 -7.12 -24.20
C GLY A 409 -2.88 -6.44 -24.20
N LEU A 410 -1.79 -7.16 -23.91
CA LEU A 410 -0.45 -6.58 -23.76
C LEU A 410 0.53 -7.14 -24.81
N LYS A 411 1.46 -6.32 -25.25
CA LYS A 411 2.63 -6.71 -26.06
C LYS A 411 3.72 -7.34 -25.17
N ASP A 412 4.75 -7.91 -25.80
CA ASP A 412 5.90 -8.51 -25.08
C ASP A 412 6.60 -7.51 -24.14
N ASP A 413 6.62 -6.22 -24.51
CA ASP A 413 7.20 -5.12 -23.72
C ASP A 413 6.26 -4.56 -22.66
N GLY A 414 5.03 -5.07 -22.56
CA GLY A 414 4.03 -4.70 -21.57
C GLY A 414 3.19 -3.49 -21.93
N THR A 415 3.39 -2.91 -23.11
CA THR A 415 2.52 -1.85 -23.65
C THR A 415 1.20 -2.44 -24.18
N PRO A 416 0.12 -1.65 -24.27
CA PRO A 416 -1.16 -2.13 -24.81
C PRO A 416 -1.05 -2.61 -26.27
N ALA A 417 -1.65 -3.77 -26.56
CA ALA A 417 -1.73 -4.36 -27.90
C ALA A 417 -2.90 -3.79 -28.72
N LEU A 418 -2.84 -2.50 -29.06
CA LEU A 418 -3.91 -1.78 -29.77
C LEU A 418 -4.17 -2.29 -31.20
N ASP A 419 -3.19 -2.92 -31.81
CA ASP A 419 -3.22 -3.56 -33.15
C ASP A 419 -3.74 -5.00 -33.10
N GLY A 420 -4.03 -5.54 -31.91
CA GLY A 420 -4.45 -6.94 -31.72
C GLY A 420 -3.28 -7.94 -31.73
N GLU A 421 -2.04 -7.49 -31.89
CA GLU A 421 -0.85 -8.35 -31.81
C GLU A 421 -0.43 -8.52 -30.34
N ALA A 422 -1.09 -9.45 -29.65
CA ALA A 422 -0.75 -9.80 -28.27
C ALA A 422 0.65 -10.43 -28.18
N GLY A 423 1.34 -10.13 -27.07
CA GLY A 423 2.64 -10.68 -26.74
C GLY A 423 2.61 -12.19 -26.52
N LEU A 424 3.72 -12.84 -26.87
CA LEU A 424 3.98 -14.25 -26.65
C LEU A 424 4.73 -14.50 -25.34
N LYS A 425 5.47 -13.51 -24.83
CA LYS A 425 6.33 -13.65 -23.64
C LYS A 425 6.27 -12.39 -22.76
N PRO A 426 6.22 -12.53 -21.43
CA PRO A 426 6.21 -11.38 -20.52
C PRO A 426 7.63 -10.82 -20.37
N ARG A 427 8.14 -10.10 -21.39
CA ARG A 427 9.47 -9.47 -21.40
C ARG A 427 9.36 -7.95 -21.23
N PHE A 428 8.50 -7.57 -20.29
CA PHE A 428 8.07 -6.20 -20.09
C PHE A 428 9.25 -5.24 -19.87
N SER A 429 9.20 -4.09 -20.54
CA SER A 429 10.18 -3.02 -20.37
C SER A 429 10.04 -2.37 -19.01
N ARG A 430 11.13 -1.82 -18.45
CA ARG A 430 11.07 -1.10 -17.16
C ARG A 430 10.06 0.06 -17.17
N SER A 431 9.90 0.70 -18.33
CA SER A 431 8.87 1.71 -18.56
C SER A 431 7.45 1.19 -18.32
N SER A 432 7.08 0.01 -18.83
CA SER A 432 5.71 -0.51 -18.70
C SER A 432 5.38 -0.98 -17.28
N LEU A 433 6.37 -1.35 -16.47
CA LEU A 433 6.16 -1.64 -15.05
C LEU A 433 5.55 -0.44 -14.30
N SER A 434 5.87 0.81 -14.67
CA SER A 434 5.21 1.99 -14.10
C SER A 434 3.70 2.01 -14.38
N GLY A 435 3.28 1.58 -15.58
CA GLY A 435 1.88 1.40 -15.93
C GLY A 435 1.20 0.36 -15.04
N PHE A 436 1.85 -0.78 -14.79
CA PHE A 436 1.33 -1.80 -13.87
C PHE A 436 1.23 -1.30 -12.43
N PHE A 437 2.20 -0.51 -11.96
CA PHE A 437 2.12 0.15 -10.65
C PHE A 437 0.91 1.09 -10.57
N PHE A 438 0.70 1.93 -11.59
CA PHE A 438 -0.46 2.82 -11.62
C PHE A 438 -1.79 2.07 -11.73
N THR A 439 -1.84 0.94 -12.44
CA THR A 439 -3.02 0.06 -12.49
C THR A 439 -3.37 -0.44 -11.08
N GLU A 440 -2.41 -1.00 -10.34
CA GLU A 440 -2.64 -1.46 -8.97
C GLU A 440 -3.05 -0.29 -8.06
N LEU A 441 -2.33 0.83 -8.11
CA LEU A 441 -2.63 2.02 -7.29
C LEU A 441 -4.05 2.56 -7.54
N LEU A 442 -4.50 2.55 -8.80
CA LEU A 442 -5.83 3.01 -9.16
C LEU A 442 -6.92 2.05 -8.67
N LEU A 443 -6.71 0.74 -8.76
CA LEU A 443 -7.63 -0.26 -8.20
C LEU A 443 -7.76 -0.12 -6.69
N GLN A 444 -6.61 0.05 -6.01
CA GLN A 444 -6.56 0.32 -4.57
C GLN A 444 -7.32 1.60 -4.24
N ALA A 445 -7.06 2.71 -4.96
CA ALA A 445 -7.77 3.96 -4.76
C ALA A 445 -9.30 3.81 -4.94
N LEU A 446 -9.75 3.19 -6.04
CA LEU A 446 -11.18 2.96 -6.30
C LEU A 446 -11.86 2.21 -5.15
N SER A 447 -11.22 1.18 -4.60
CA SER A 447 -11.74 0.41 -3.47
C SER A 447 -11.82 1.19 -2.15
N GLN A 448 -11.08 2.29 -2.01
CA GLN A 448 -11.08 3.15 -0.81
C GLN A 448 -11.98 4.38 -0.93
N LEU A 449 -12.61 4.65 -2.09
CA LEU A 449 -13.44 5.84 -2.30
C LEU A 449 -14.72 5.82 -1.47
N ASN A 450 -15.39 4.67 -1.45
CA ASN A 450 -16.70 4.49 -0.82
C ASN A 450 -16.65 3.28 0.12
N PRO A 451 -15.81 3.32 1.19
CA PRO A 451 -15.71 2.19 2.10
C PRO A 451 -17.07 1.96 2.78
N PRO A 452 -17.53 0.71 2.95
CA PRO A 452 -18.77 0.40 3.66
C PRO A 452 -18.68 0.87 5.13
N ARG A 453 -19.32 2.00 5.45
CA ARG A 453 -19.33 2.55 6.82
C ARG A 453 -20.53 2.03 7.59
N ARG A 454 -20.31 1.71 8.88
CA ARG A 454 -21.39 1.44 9.83
C ARG A 454 -22.21 2.72 10.01
N SER A 455 -23.51 2.66 9.75
CA SER A 455 -24.41 3.79 9.96
C SER A 455 -24.38 4.20 11.44
N THR A 456 -23.66 5.28 11.74
CA THR A 456 -23.50 5.83 13.10
C THR A 456 -23.80 7.33 13.05
N SER A 457 -25.10 7.65 13.10
CA SER A 457 -25.68 9.00 13.15
C SER A 457 -25.77 9.82 11.85
N ALA A 458 -26.75 10.71 11.84
CA ALA A 458 -27.42 11.33 10.70
C ALA A 458 -26.72 12.59 10.11
N ALA A 459 -25.39 12.66 10.11
CA ALA A 459 -24.69 13.91 9.75
C ALA A 459 -23.46 13.75 8.82
N VAL A 460 -23.25 12.58 8.19
CA VAL A 460 -22.13 12.40 7.25
C VAL A 460 -22.66 12.45 5.81
N ASP A 461 -22.21 13.48 5.11
CA ASP A 461 -22.27 13.76 3.68
C ASP A 461 -22.67 12.55 2.81
N GLU A 462 -23.91 12.59 2.30
CA GLU A 462 -24.60 11.45 1.68
C GLU A 462 -24.19 11.18 0.22
N GLY A 463 -23.26 11.96 -0.34
CA GLY A 463 -22.87 11.87 -1.75
C GLY A 463 -22.01 10.65 -2.13
N ILE A 464 -22.04 10.29 -3.42
CA ILE A 464 -21.25 9.21 -4.01
C ILE A 464 -19.88 9.76 -4.41
N ARG A 465 -18.80 9.24 -3.83
CA ARG A 465 -17.44 9.72 -4.16
C ARG A 465 -16.95 9.10 -5.47
N ARG A 466 -16.45 9.93 -6.38
CA ARG A 466 -15.89 9.52 -7.67
C ARG A 466 -14.57 10.23 -7.93
N ILE A 467 -13.63 9.57 -8.60
CA ILE A 467 -12.41 10.22 -9.10
C ILE A 467 -12.77 10.96 -10.38
N GLY A 468 -12.80 12.29 -10.33
CA GLY A 468 -13.02 13.12 -11.51
C GLY A 468 -11.72 13.38 -12.29
N ARG A 469 -10.59 13.41 -11.58
CA ARG A 469 -9.28 13.72 -12.14
C ARG A 469 -8.16 13.01 -11.39
N VAL A 470 -7.12 12.62 -12.13
CA VAL A 470 -5.84 12.15 -11.58
C VAL A 470 -4.78 13.20 -11.88
N VAL A 471 -4.09 13.70 -10.85
CA VAL A 471 -3.04 14.71 -10.96
C VAL A 471 -1.71 14.06 -10.60
N LEU A 472 -0.82 13.89 -11.57
CA LEU A 472 0.50 13.33 -11.35
C LEU A 472 1.52 14.45 -11.17
N ALA A 473 2.09 14.58 -9.97
CA ALA A 473 3.14 15.53 -9.68
C ALA A 473 4.37 15.25 -10.54
N ALA A 474 4.96 16.30 -11.09
CA ALA A 474 6.14 16.20 -11.92
C ALA A 474 7.18 17.22 -11.48
N ALA A 475 8.38 16.74 -11.25
CA ALA A 475 9.52 17.53 -10.90
C ALA A 475 9.82 18.61 -11.98
N ALA A 476 10.22 19.81 -11.54
CA ALA A 476 10.50 20.97 -12.38
C ALA A 476 11.64 20.74 -13.37
N ASP A 477 12.57 19.89 -12.99
CA ASP A 477 13.74 19.50 -13.78
C ASP A 477 13.56 18.17 -14.50
N THR A 478 12.39 17.52 -14.39
CA THR A 478 12.05 16.35 -15.19
C THR A 478 11.98 16.76 -16.66
N PRO A 479 12.74 16.10 -17.56
CA PRO A 479 12.63 16.29 -18.99
C PRO A 479 11.19 16.12 -19.51
N ASP A 480 10.83 16.86 -20.56
CA ASP A 480 9.46 16.86 -21.08
C ASP A 480 9.05 15.49 -21.63
N ASP A 481 9.97 14.80 -22.30
CA ASP A 481 9.79 13.43 -22.80
C ASP A 481 9.58 12.41 -21.67
N GLU A 482 10.35 12.52 -20.58
CA GLU A 482 10.18 11.69 -19.38
C GLU A 482 8.80 11.92 -18.73
N ARG A 483 8.38 13.18 -18.61
CA ARG A 483 7.07 13.58 -18.08
C ARG A 483 5.93 13.07 -18.95
N ASP A 484 6.03 13.27 -20.26
CA ASP A 484 5.01 12.85 -21.23
C ASP A 484 4.86 11.33 -21.27
N LEU A 485 5.97 10.60 -21.18
CA LEU A 485 5.95 9.14 -21.11
C LEU A 485 5.30 8.65 -19.82
N MET A 486 5.60 9.25 -18.67
CA MET A 486 4.97 8.89 -17.40
C MET A 486 3.45 9.15 -17.43
N LEU A 487 3.00 10.28 -17.99
CA LEU A 487 1.58 10.57 -18.19
C LEU A 487 0.93 9.59 -19.18
N THR A 488 1.67 9.14 -20.19
CA THR A 488 1.20 8.11 -21.12
C THR A 488 0.98 6.78 -20.41
N ARG A 489 1.94 6.32 -19.59
CA ARG A 489 1.80 5.09 -18.79
C ARG A 489 0.63 5.17 -17.80
N LEU A 490 0.39 6.34 -17.21
CA LEU A 490 -0.78 6.57 -16.35
C LEU A 490 -2.10 6.54 -17.15
N ARG A 491 -2.15 7.07 -18.38
CA ARG A 491 -3.33 6.99 -19.26
C ARG A 491 -3.65 5.55 -19.61
N GLU A 492 -2.64 4.79 -20.06
CA GLU A 492 -2.79 3.37 -20.37
C GLU A 492 -3.27 2.56 -19.15
N ALA A 493 -2.78 2.88 -17.95
CA ALA A 493 -3.24 2.25 -16.72
C ALA A 493 -4.72 2.55 -16.42
N VAL A 494 -5.18 3.80 -16.62
CA VAL A 494 -6.59 4.18 -16.48
C VAL A 494 -7.45 3.45 -17.50
N ASP A 495 -7.00 3.39 -18.76
CA ASP A 495 -7.72 2.70 -19.84
C ASP A 495 -7.86 1.19 -19.54
N ASN A 496 -6.77 0.53 -19.17
CA ASN A 496 -6.78 -0.87 -18.77
C ASN A 496 -7.76 -1.16 -17.62
N VAL A 497 -7.80 -0.31 -16.58
CA VAL A 497 -8.75 -0.47 -15.48
C VAL A 497 -10.19 -0.27 -15.93
N TRP A 498 -10.47 0.79 -16.71
CA TRP A 498 -11.83 1.07 -17.18
C TRP A 498 -12.35 -0.01 -18.13
N ASP A 499 -11.51 -0.51 -19.03
CA ASP A 499 -11.86 -1.60 -19.94
C ASP A 499 -12.14 -2.90 -19.19
N ALA A 500 -11.24 -3.29 -18.28
CA ALA A 500 -11.38 -4.53 -17.52
C ALA A 500 -12.58 -4.53 -16.57
N LEU A 501 -12.98 -3.36 -16.06
CA LEU A 501 -14.17 -3.21 -15.22
C LEU A 501 -15.47 -3.06 -16.04
N GLY A 502 -15.38 -2.99 -17.37
CA GLY A 502 -16.53 -2.86 -18.26
C GLY A 502 -17.19 -1.47 -18.19
N TRP A 503 -16.39 -0.43 -17.95
CA TRP A 503 -16.85 0.96 -17.83
C TRP A 503 -16.57 1.78 -19.10
N THR A 504 -16.05 1.15 -20.16
CA THR A 504 -15.87 1.77 -21.47
C THR A 504 -17.07 1.53 -22.38
N GLY A 505 -17.36 2.51 -23.24
CA GLY A 505 -18.52 2.51 -24.14
C GLY A 505 -19.63 3.48 -23.70
N ASP A 506 -20.87 3.15 -24.05
CA ASP A 506 -22.04 3.96 -23.67
C ASP A 506 -22.18 3.98 -22.13
N ALA A 507 -22.30 5.17 -21.56
CA ALA A 507 -22.39 5.34 -20.11
C ALA A 507 -23.64 4.64 -19.55
N VAL A 508 -23.46 3.45 -18.97
CA VAL A 508 -24.50 2.75 -18.24
C VAL A 508 -24.74 3.48 -16.93
N ALA A 509 -26.01 3.66 -16.55
CA ALA A 509 -26.39 4.37 -15.33
C ALA A 509 -25.64 3.80 -14.11
N GLY A 510 -25.06 4.68 -13.30
CA GLY A 510 -24.26 4.32 -12.12
C GLY A 510 -22.77 4.11 -12.34
N GLN A 511 -22.29 3.82 -13.57
CA GLN A 511 -20.86 3.64 -13.83
C GLN A 511 -20.05 4.96 -13.71
N PRO A 512 -18.80 4.92 -13.22
CA PRO A 512 -17.93 6.09 -13.11
C PRO A 512 -17.43 6.54 -14.49
N ARG A 513 -17.42 7.86 -14.69
CA ARG A 513 -16.80 8.46 -15.87
C ARG A 513 -15.29 8.27 -15.81
N ARG A 514 -14.68 8.11 -16.98
CA ARG A 514 -13.22 8.10 -17.12
C ARG A 514 -12.62 9.41 -16.57
N PRO A 515 -11.63 9.36 -15.67
CA PRO A 515 -11.06 10.56 -15.08
C PRO A 515 -10.19 11.32 -16.08
N GLU A 516 -10.12 12.64 -15.90
CA GLU A 516 -9.16 13.48 -16.60
C GLU A 516 -7.75 13.27 -16.02
N ILE A 517 -6.72 13.22 -16.84
CA ILE A 517 -5.33 13.11 -16.37
C ILE A 517 -4.62 14.43 -16.59
N ARG A 518 -4.02 14.99 -15.52
CA ARG A 518 -3.26 16.24 -15.57
C ARG A 518 -1.86 16.09 -14.98
N SER A 519 -0.94 16.85 -15.56
CA SER A 519 0.36 17.11 -14.93
C SER A 519 0.19 18.04 -13.73
N GLY A 520 0.82 17.69 -12.62
CA GLY A 520 0.89 18.50 -11.40
C GLY A 520 2.15 19.37 -11.34
N LEU A 521 2.18 20.26 -10.35
CA LEU A 521 3.37 21.06 -10.04
C LEU A 521 4.48 20.19 -9.45
N ASP A 522 5.70 20.73 -9.45
CA ASP A 522 6.84 20.19 -8.73
C ASP A 522 6.50 20.02 -7.24
N PRO A 523 6.65 18.81 -6.68
CA PRO A 523 6.23 18.51 -5.32
C PRO A 523 7.04 19.28 -4.26
N ASP A 524 8.31 19.59 -4.52
CA ASP A 524 9.17 20.33 -3.58
C ASP A 524 8.86 21.83 -3.58
N ILE A 525 8.42 22.39 -4.71
CA ILE A 525 7.87 23.76 -4.78
C ILE A 525 6.47 23.80 -4.15
N ALA A 526 5.64 22.80 -4.44
CA ALA A 526 4.27 22.73 -3.95
C ALA A 526 4.22 22.65 -2.42
N ALA A 527 5.19 21.99 -1.78
CA ALA A 527 5.35 21.98 -0.32
C ALA A 527 5.59 23.39 0.27
N GLN A 528 6.28 24.27 -0.48
CA GLN A 528 6.45 25.67 -0.04
C GLN A 528 5.09 26.37 0.04
N PHE A 529 4.15 26.06 -0.86
CA PHE A 529 2.82 26.67 -0.85
C PHE A 529 2.02 26.27 0.39
N VAL A 530 2.16 25.03 0.85
CA VAL A 530 1.52 24.58 2.09
C VAL A 530 2.05 25.36 3.29
N TYR A 531 3.37 25.52 3.40
CA TYR A 531 3.95 26.33 4.47
C TYR A 531 3.47 27.78 4.42
N LEU A 532 3.48 28.40 3.24
CA LEU A 532 3.00 29.77 3.06
C LEU A 532 1.52 29.88 3.41
N PHE A 533 0.71 28.91 3.00
CA PHE A 533 -0.70 28.83 3.32
C PHE A 533 -0.91 28.77 4.83
N ASP A 534 -0.24 27.86 5.54
CA ASP A 534 -0.40 27.68 6.98
C ASP A 534 0.06 28.92 7.77
N GLU A 535 1.22 29.51 7.44
CA GLU A 535 1.68 30.74 8.08
C GLU A 535 0.71 31.90 7.84
N ILE A 536 0.32 32.14 6.58
CA ILE A 536 -0.52 33.27 6.22
C ILE A 536 -1.92 33.14 6.82
N THR A 537 -2.56 31.97 6.67
CA THR A 537 -3.94 31.77 7.09
C THR A 537 -4.07 31.61 8.61
N LEU A 538 -3.20 30.80 9.24
CA LEU A 538 -3.35 30.45 10.66
C LEU A 538 -2.66 31.44 11.60
N ARG A 539 -1.54 32.05 11.19
CA ARG A 539 -0.74 32.92 12.07
C ARG A 539 -0.86 34.41 11.75
N PHE A 540 -1.05 34.75 10.48
CA PHE A 540 -1.18 36.14 10.02
C PHE A 540 -2.62 36.51 9.62
N GLY A 541 -3.61 35.66 9.90
CA GLY A 541 -5.03 35.95 9.68
C GLY A 541 -5.39 36.25 8.23
N GLY A 542 -4.71 35.61 7.27
CA GLY A 542 -4.86 35.84 5.84
C GLY A 542 -4.03 37.00 5.27
N ASN A 543 -3.24 37.71 6.07
CA ASN A 543 -2.49 38.88 5.62
C ASN A 543 -1.09 38.51 5.08
N ALA A 544 -1.01 38.20 3.78
CA ALA A 544 0.24 37.88 3.09
C ALA A 544 1.28 39.01 3.16
N VAL A 545 0.87 40.28 3.13
CA VAL A 545 1.79 41.43 3.16
C VAL A 545 2.55 41.50 4.49
N ASN A 546 1.85 41.31 5.61
CA ASN A 546 2.46 41.30 6.94
C ASN A 546 3.43 40.12 7.11
N PHE A 547 3.03 38.94 6.63
CA PHE A 547 3.92 37.78 6.63
C PHE A 547 5.21 38.06 5.83
N PHE A 548 5.10 38.62 4.62
CA PHE A 548 6.27 38.93 3.78
C PHE A 548 7.16 40.01 4.43
N ALA A 549 6.58 41.01 5.06
CA ALA A 549 7.34 42.02 5.79
C ALA A 549 8.12 41.43 6.97
N ALA A 550 7.54 40.45 7.68
CA ALA A 550 8.18 39.78 8.80
C ALA A 550 9.22 38.72 8.38
N ALA A 551 8.94 37.96 7.32
CA ALA A 551 9.77 36.83 6.90
C ALA A 551 11.01 37.26 6.12
N ARG A 552 11.00 38.40 5.42
CA ARG A 552 12.12 38.83 4.56
C ARG A 552 13.33 39.31 5.36
N MET A 553 14.52 39.05 4.83
CA MET A 553 15.76 39.64 5.33
C MET A 553 16.04 41.00 4.68
N PRO A 554 16.70 41.93 5.41
CA PRO A 554 17.17 43.18 4.81
C PRO A 554 18.16 42.91 3.67
N ARG A 555 17.89 43.44 2.46
CA ARG A 555 18.81 43.39 1.32
C ARG A 555 19.48 44.76 1.11
N ALA A 556 20.64 44.77 0.45
CA ALA A 556 21.34 46.01 0.11
C ALA A 556 20.43 46.99 -0.66
N ARG A 557 20.54 48.29 -0.34
CA ARG A 557 19.77 49.35 -1.00
C ARG A 557 19.99 49.31 -2.53
N GLY A 558 18.92 49.20 -3.30
CA GLY A 558 18.94 49.17 -4.77
C GLY A 558 18.62 47.81 -5.42
N ALA A 559 18.40 46.76 -4.64
CA ALA A 559 17.88 45.48 -5.15
C ALA A 559 16.43 45.60 -5.66
N ALA A 560 16.06 44.76 -6.64
CA ALA A 560 14.75 44.72 -7.28
C ALA A 560 13.57 44.55 -6.29
N ALA A 561 12.35 44.76 -6.79
CA ALA A 561 11.07 44.76 -6.06
C ALA A 561 10.96 43.73 -4.90
N PRO A 562 10.22 44.06 -3.82
CA PRO A 562 10.21 43.29 -2.59
C PRO A 562 9.61 41.88 -2.75
N ALA A 563 10.45 40.88 -3.08
CA ALA A 563 10.06 39.47 -3.18
C ALA A 563 10.57 38.65 -1.98
N LEU A 564 9.74 37.74 -1.48
CA LEU A 564 10.14 36.69 -0.52
C LEU A 564 10.77 35.55 -1.29
N ARG A 565 12.02 35.20 -0.96
CA ARG A 565 12.81 34.18 -1.65
C ARG A 565 12.91 32.93 -0.79
N VAL A 566 12.34 31.84 -1.26
CA VAL A 566 12.32 30.56 -0.53
C VAL A 566 13.03 29.51 -1.35
N ALA A 567 13.94 28.77 -0.72
CA ALA A 567 14.53 27.57 -1.31
C ALA A 567 13.93 26.32 -0.67
N SER A 568 13.60 25.29 -1.45
CA SER A 568 13.40 23.93 -0.96
C SER A 568 14.63 23.08 -1.27
N VAL A 569 15.07 22.26 -0.31
CA VAL A 569 16.21 21.36 -0.40
C VAL A 569 15.73 19.95 -0.12
N ARG A 570 15.90 19.06 -1.10
CA ARG A 570 15.58 17.64 -0.98
C ARG A 570 16.82 16.77 -1.11
N LEU A 571 16.96 15.81 -0.20
CA LEU A 571 17.87 14.67 -0.39
C LEU A 571 17.05 13.50 -0.94
N GLY A 572 17.37 13.01 -2.15
CA GLY A 572 16.62 11.95 -2.84
C GLY A 572 17.43 10.68 -3.07
N SER A 573 16.75 9.60 -3.51
CA SER A 573 17.33 8.29 -3.84
C SER A 573 18.54 8.37 -4.74
N ASP A 574 18.41 9.13 -5.82
CA ASP A 574 19.35 9.11 -6.94
C ASP A 574 20.10 10.44 -7.04
N PHE A 575 19.37 11.52 -6.74
CA PHE A 575 19.87 12.88 -6.74
C PHE A 575 19.22 13.70 -5.63
N SER A 576 19.97 14.66 -5.13
CA SER A 576 19.47 15.73 -4.28
C SER A 576 19.10 16.94 -5.13
N ARG A 577 18.20 17.78 -4.63
CA ARG A 577 17.68 18.94 -5.35
C ARG A 577 17.66 20.18 -4.50
N ALA A 578 17.81 21.33 -5.17
CA ALA A 578 17.46 22.62 -4.62
C ALA A 578 16.58 23.38 -5.63
N ALA A 579 15.42 23.87 -5.18
CA ALA A 579 14.53 24.70 -5.98
C ALA A 579 14.27 26.03 -5.28
N LEU A 580 14.42 27.14 -6.01
CA LEU A 580 14.30 28.49 -5.48
C LEU A 580 13.17 29.24 -6.17
N VAL A 581 12.26 29.79 -5.38
CA VAL A 581 11.09 30.53 -5.86
C VAL A 581 11.07 31.91 -5.23
N ASP A 582 10.93 32.91 -6.09
CA ASP A 582 10.66 34.29 -5.70
C ASP A 582 9.16 34.52 -5.68
N TYR A 583 8.61 34.79 -4.49
CA TYR A 583 7.22 35.14 -4.31
C TYR A 583 7.07 36.66 -4.31
N LYS A 584 6.23 37.17 -5.21
CA LYS A 584 5.86 38.59 -5.26
C LYS A 584 4.39 38.75 -4.87
N ILE A 585 4.05 39.89 -4.27
CA ILE A 585 2.65 40.24 -4.01
C ILE A 585 2.22 41.27 -5.07
N SER A 586 1.15 40.97 -5.80
CA SER A 586 0.53 41.92 -6.74
C SER A 586 -0.49 42.82 -6.04
N SER A 587 -0.99 43.85 -6.74
CA SER A 587 -2.06 44.71 -6.24
C SER A 587 -3.30 43.88 -5.91
N GLY A 588 -3.67 43.82 -4.63
CA GLY A 588 -4.79 43.00 -4.14
C GLY A 588 -4.40 41.84 -3.21
N GLY A 589 -3.11 41.68 -2.88
CA GLY A 589 -2.65 40.67 -1.92
C GLY A 589 -2.40 39.29 -2.52
N THR A 590 -2.50 39.16 -3.85
CA THR A 590 -2.25 37.91 -4.57
C THR A 590 -0.75 37.61 -4.67
N ILE A 591 -0.39 36.39 -4.31
CA ILE A 591 0.96 35.84 -4.36
C ILE A 591 1.22 35.28 -5.77
N VAL A 592 2.32 35.73 -6.36
CA VAL A 592 2.78 35.35 -7.70
C VAL A 592 4.17 34.71 -7.55
N PRO A 593 4.26 33.37 -7.54
CA PRO A 593 5.53 32.64 -7.53
C PRO A 593 6.24 32.77 -8.88
N GLN A 594 7.54 32.99 -8.85
CA GLN A 594 8.41 32.99 -10.02
C GLN A 594 9.58 32.05 -9.76
N LEU A 595 9.68 30.98 -10.54
CA LEU A 595 10.79 30.05 -10.45
C LEU A 595 12.10 30.77 -10.81
N GLY A 596 13.04 30.75 -9.87
CA GLY A 596 14.37 31.34 -10.04
C GLY A 596 15.39 30.29 -10.48
N LEU A 597 15.55 29.24 -9.67
CA LEU A 597 16.53 28.17 -9.87
C LEU A 597 15.89 26.82 -9.61
N CYS A 598 16.30 25.80 -10.36
CA CYS A 598 16.10 24.40 -10.02
C CYS A 598 17.34 23.61 -10.43
N ASP A 599 18.07 23.08 -9.46
CA ASP A 599 19.33 22.35 -9.68
C ASP A 599 19.28 20.93 -9.08
N ARG A 600 19.96 20.01 -9.76
CA ARG A 600 20.23 18.63 -9.31
C ARG A 600 21.66 18.49 -8.82
N TYR A 601 21.85 17.70 -7.77
CA TYR A 601 23.15 17.36 -7.20
C TYR A 601 23.29 15.83 -7.16
N GLN A 602 24.40 15.33 -7.68
CA GLN A 602 24.72 13.91 -7.66
C GLN A 602 24.99 13.44 -6.21
N PHE A 603 23.95 12.96 -5.56
CA PHE A 603 23.97 12.31 -4.26
C PHE A 603 22.74 11.44 -4.14
N ALA A 604 22.97 10.17 -3.85
CA ALA A 604 21.97 9.14 -3.74
C ALA A 604 21.84 8.70 -2.28
N THR A 605 20.62 8.60 -1.75
CA THR A 605 20.43 8.23 -0.35
C THR A 605 20.71 6.76 -0.08
N GLY A 606 20.72 5.92 -1.13
CA GLY A 606 21.30 4.58 -1.09
C GLY A 606 22.77 4.59 -0.62
N ALA A 607 23.51 5.69 -0.82
CA ALA A 607 24.88 5.82 -0.31
C ALA A 607 24.96 5.80 1.23
N LEU A 608 23.89 6.17 1.95
CA LEU A 608 23.86 6.08 3.41
C LEU A 608 23.67 4.64 3.88
N LEU A 609 22.77 3.91 3.23
CA LEU A 609 22.57 2.49 3.48
C LEU A 609 23.86 1.71 3.19
N ASP A 610 24.45 1.97 2.02
CA ASP A 610 25.75 1.43 1.62
C ASP A 610 26.83 1.73 2.67
N ALA A 611 26.95 2.99 3.09
CA ALA A 611 27.95 3.36 4.09
C ALA A 611 27.70 2.72 5.46
N ALA A 612 26.43 2.49 5.85
CA ALA A 612 26.09 1.75 7.06
C ALA A 612 26.52 0.28 6.93
N ILE A 613 26.25 -0.36 5.80
CA ILE A 613 26.62 -1.74 5.51
C ILE A 613 28.15 -1.90 5.47
N ASP A 614 28.83 -1.04 4.72
CA ASP A 614 30.27 -1.16 4.46
C ASP A 614 31.13 -0.85 5.69
N ASN A 615 30.72 0.13 6.51
CA ASN A 615 31.55 0.58 7.64
C ASN A 615 31.23 -0.13 8.95
N HIS A 616 30.06 -0.78 9.07
CA HIS A 616 29.62 -1.38 10.34
C HIS A 616 29.25 -2.87 10.22
N ILE A 617 28.52 -3.28 9.18
CA ILE A 617 28.00 -4.66 9.06
C ILE A 617 29.04 -5.60 8.44
N GLN A 618 29.54 -5.29 7.24
CA GLN A 618 30.53 -6.13 6.56
C GLN A 618 31.80 -6.35 7.40
N PRO A 619 32.39 -5.32 8.07
CA PRO A 619 33.59 -5.51 8.87
C PRO A 619 33.37 -6.47 10.04
N ALA A 620 32.18 -6.49 10.62
CA ALA A 620 31.86 -7.42 11.69
C ALA A 620 31.75 -8.87 11.20
N ILE A 621 31.17 -9.10 10.02
CA ILE A 621 31.14 -10.43 9.39
C ILE A 621 32.57 -10.89 9.10
N VAL A 622 33.42 -10.00 8.57
CA VAL A 622 34.85 -10.29 8.33
C VAL A 622 35.57 -10.66 9.62
N GLU A 623 35.37 -9.92 10.71
CA GLU A 623 35.98 -10.20 12.01
C GLU A 623 35.51 -11.55 12.59
N ALA A 624 34.22 -11.87 12.47
CA ALA A 624 33.67 -13.15 12.91
C ALA A 624 34.25 -14.33 12.11
N LEU A 625 34.36 -14.18 10.78
CA LEU A 625 34.99 -15.17 9.90
C LEU A 625 36.48 -15.36 10.22
N ALA A 626 37.22 -14.27 10.43
CA ALA A 626 38.63 -14.31 10.78
C ALA A 626 38.85 -15.04 12.12
N ARG A 627 38.02 -14.76 13.14
CA ARG A 627 38.04 -15.48 14.42
C ARG A 627 37.72 -16.97 14.28
N ALA A 628 36.88 -17.34 13.31
CA ALA A 628 36.59 -18.72 12.97
C ALA A 628 37.71 -19.41 12.15
N GLY A 629 38.78 -18.70 11.79
CA GLY A 629 39.94 -19.26 11.06
C GLY A 629 39.88 -19.10 9.54
N CYS A 630 38.96 -18.29 8.99
CA CYS A 630 38.90 -17.98 7.57
C CYS A 630 39.99 -16.98 7.18
N LEU A 631 41.00 -17.42 6.43
CA LEU A 631 42.12 -16.58 6.01
C LEU A 631 41.75 -15.53 4.94
N SER A 632 40.73 -15.83 4.12
CA SER A 632 40.24 -14.96 3.04
C SER A 632 38.89 -14.30 3.38
N ALA A 633 38.66 -13.97 4.66
CA ALA A 633 37.38 -13.44 5.15
C ALA A 633 36.90 -12.19 4.38
N THR A 634 37.80 -11.24 4.12
CA THR A 634 37.50 -10.01 3.37
C THR A 634 37.07 -10.29 1.93
N ASP A 635 37.79 -11.18 1.24
CA ASP A 635 37.51 -11.53 -0.15
C ASP A 635 36.15 -12.23 -0.27
N LEU A 636 35.83 -13.12 0.69
CA LEU A 636 34.55 -13.82 0.74
C LEU A 636 33.38 -12.84 0.91
N VAL A 637 33.45 -11.94 1.89
CA VAL A 637 32.38 -10.97 2.14
C VAL A 637 32.23 -10.00 0.96
N THR A 638 33.34 -9.57 0.37
CA THR A 638 33.33 -8.68 -0.81
C THR A 638 32.66 -9.35 -2.01
N ALA A 639 32.96 -10.64 -2.26
CA ALA A 639 32.32 -11.43 -3.31
C ALA A 639 30.80 -11.58 -3.08
N CYS A 640 30.36 -11.78 -1.83
CA CYS A 640 28.94 -11.89 -1.48
C CYS A 640 28.20 -10.54 -1.55
N SER A 641 28.90 -9.41 -1.44
CA SER A 641 28.28 -8.08 -1.30
C SER A 641 27.88 -7.44 -2.64
N GLY A 642 28.17 -8.09 -3.77
CA GLY A 642 27.75 -7.67 -5.11
C GLY A 642 28.50 -6.47 -5.70
N ARG A 643 29.63 -6.06 -5.10
CA ARG A 643 30.41 -4.86 -5.51
C ARG A 643 31.61 -5.13 -6.41
N SER A 644 32.02 -6.39 -6.55
CA SER A 644 33.11 -6.75 -7.46
C SER A 644 32.56 -7.09 -8.84
N THR A 645 33.30 -6.74 -9.90
CA THR A 645 33.14 -7.41 -11.20
C THR A 645 33.18 -8.92 -10.97
N PRO A 646 32.30 -9.71 -11.60
CA PRO A 646 32.26 -11.15 -11.38
C PRO A 646 33.62 -11.75 -11.74
N SER A 647 34.44 -11.98 -10.73
CA SER A 647 35.64 -12.78 -10.86
C SER A 647 35.18 -14.22 -11.12
N PRO A 648 35.85 -14.99 -12.00
CA PRO A 648 35.56 -16.40 -12.16
C PRO A 648 35.94 -17.15 -10.87
N GLY A 649 35.04 -17.12 -9.90
CA GLY A 649 35.11 -17.79 -8.61
C GLY A 649 33.89 -18.68 -8.40
N PRO A 650 33.86 -19.45 -7.29
CA PRO A 650 32.79 -20.42 -7.00
C PRO A 650 31.44 -19.79 -6.63
N MET A 651 31.34 -18.46 -6.57
CA MET A 651 30.16 -17.73 -6.11
C MET A 651 29.36 -17.18 -7.28
N SER A 652 28.07 -17.49 -7.35
CA SER A 652 27.21 -16.99 -8.42
C SER A 652 26.83 -15.53 -8.17
N ALA A 653 26.73 -14.73 -9.23
CA ALA A 653 26.24 -13.35 -9.16
C ALA A 653 24.81 -13.28 -8.59
N ASP A 654 24.01 -14.33 -8.82
CA ASP A 654 22.68 -14.48 -8.25
C ASP A 654 22.69 -14.60 -6.72
N PHE A 655 23.58 -15.42 -6.16
CA PHE A 655 23.72 -15.54 -4.71
C PHE A 655 24.13 -14.20 -4.08
N ALA A 656 25.12 -13.51 -4.67
CA ALA A 656 25.57 -12.21 -4.16
C ALA A 656 24.44 -11.16 -4.17
N ALA A 657 23.65 -11.11 -5.25
CA ALA A 657 22.49 -10.21 -5.34
C ALA A 657 21.43 -10.53 -4.27
N ARG A 658 21.11 -11.82 -4.07
CA ARG A 658 20.16 -12.26 -3.04
C ARG A 658 20.69 -11.99 -1.62
N PHE A 659 21.98 -12.22 -1.38
CA PHE A 659 22.63 -11.99 -0.09
C PHE A 659 22.60 -10.50 0.29
N ARG A 660 22.97 -9.62 -0.65
CA ARG A 660 22.89 -8.17 -0.44
C ARG A 660 21.46 -7.74 -0.12
N HIS A 661 20.51 -8.11 -0.96
CA HIS A 661 19.13 -7.63 -0.86
C HIS A 661 18.36 -8.14 0.37
N ARG A 662 18.62 -9.39 0.81
CA ARG A 662 17.81 -10.03 1.86
C ARG A 662 18.48 -10.10 3.22
N ILE A 663 19.78 -9.82 3.29
CA ILE A 663 20.55 -9.86 4.54
C ILE A 663 21.18 -8.50 4.80
N LEU A 664 22.04 -7.99 3.89
CA LEU A 664 22.79 -6.75 4.15
C LEU A 664 21.90 -5.50 4.16
N GLU A 665 21.01 -5.34 3.19
CA GLU A 665 20.11 -4.19 3.09
C GLU A 665 19.13 -4.09 4.28
N PRO A 666 18.42 -5.17 4.68
CA PRO A 666 17.60 -5.16 5.89
C PRO A 666 18.38 -4.83 7.15
N ALA A 667 19.56 -5.43 7.32
CA ALA A 667 20.39 -5.17 8.49
C ALA A 667 20.89 -3.71 8.52
N GLY A 668 21.26 -3.17 7.36
CA GLY A 668 21.66 -1.77 7.19
C GLY A 668 20.52 -0.81 7.52
N GLN A 669 19.31 -1.10 7.02
CA GLN A 669 18.14 -0.28 7.29
C GLN A 669 17.77 -0.29 8.77
N ALA A 670 17.75 -1.46 9.42
CA ALA A 670 17.51 -1.57 10.85
C ALA A 670 18.55 -0.79 11.67
N LEU A 671 19.83 -0.79 11.24
CA LEU A 671 20.87 0.00 11.89
C LEU A 671 20.65 1.52 11.73
N LEU A 672 20.16 1.96 10.57
CA LEU A 672 19.76 3.36 10.37
C LEU A 672 18.54 3.72 11.24
N ASP A 673 17.58 2.82 11.41
CA ASP A 673 16.37 3.07 12.21
C ASP A 673 16.69 3.22 13.71
N VAL A 674 17.73 2.53 14.21
CA VAL A 674 18.27 2.76 15.56
C VAL A 674 18.66 4.22 15.76
N CYS A 675 19.11 4.92 14.72
CA CYS A 675 19.43 6.36 14.81
C CYS A 675 18.23 7.24 15.14
N ASN A 676 17.02 6.77 14.79
CA ASN A 676 15.76 7.47 14.98
C ASN A 676 15.08 7.12 16.30
N SER A 677 15.42 5.97 16.90
CA SER A 677 14.82 5.53 18.15
C SER A 677 15.41 6.27 19.36
N ALA A 678 14.55 6.80 20.23
CA ALA A 678 14.94 7.49 21.48
C ALA A 678 15.47 6.52 22.57
N SER A 679 15.68 5.24 22.23
CA SER A 679 15.96 4.15 23.16
C SER A 679 17.34 4.30 23.79
N ALA A 680 17.33 4.71 25.04
CA ALA A 680 18.49 4.82 25.91
C ALA A 680 18.84 3.45 26.52
N ASP A 681 19.69 2.68 25.84
CA ASP A 681 20.49 1.61 26.47
C ASP A 681 21.96 1.79 26.08
N LEU A 682 22.49 2.96 26.41
CA LEU A 682 23.90 3.30 26.29
C LEU A 682 24.65 2.79 27.52
N VAL A 683 24.95 1.49 27.57
CA VAL A 683 26.03 1.02 28.46
C VAL A 683 27.35 1.34 27.76
N ALA A 684 28.05 2.38 28.24
CA ALA A 684 29.37 2.82 27.77
C ALA A 684 29.50 3.31 26.31
N GLY A 685 28.39 3.67 25.63
CA GLY A 685 28.47 4.25 24.28
C GLY A 685 28.39 3.26 23.12
N LEU A 686 28.25 1.95 23.40
CA LEU A 686 28.21 0.87 22.41
C LEU A 686 26.85 0.15 22.48
N ILE A 687 26.27 -0.14 21.32
CA ILE A 687 25.08 -0.96 21.17
C ILE A 687 25.52 -2.29 20.57
N GLN A 688 25.12 -3.40 21.19
CA GLN A 688 25.40 -4.74 20.70
C GLN A 688 24.19 -5.26 19.93
N PHE A 689 24.45 -5.85 18.77
CA PHE A 689 23.44 -6.47 17.93
C PHE A 689 23.85 -7.88 17.54
N GLU A 690 22.86 -8.75 17.43
CA GLU A 690 22.97 -9.98 16.64
C GLU A 690 22.50 -9.69 15.20
N LEU A 691 23.22 -10.20 14.21
CA LEU A 691 22.87 -9.99 12.79
C LEU A 691 21.45 -10.49 12.50
N ALA A 692 21.05 -11.61 13.10
CA ALA A 692 19.70 -12.13 12.95
C ALA A 692 18.61 -11.18 13.41
N ASP A 693 18.85 -10.45 14.49
CA ASP A 693 17.90 -9.49 15.01
C ASP A 693 17.81 -8.25 14.12
N LEU A 694 18.94 -7.75 13.60
CA LEU A 694 18.90 -6.64 12.64
C LEU A 694 18.22 -7.02 11.33
N VAL A 695 18.54 -8.19 10.76
CA VAL A 695 17.91 -8.66 9.53
C VAL A 695 16.40 -8.77 9.74
N ARG A 696 15.95 -9.37 10.86
CA ARG A 696 14.53 -9.51 11.19
C ARG A 696 13.85 -8.16 11.40
N ALA A 697 14.51 -7.23 12.11
CA ALA A 697 14.01 -5.89 12.36
C ALA A 697 13.83 -5.09 11.05
N GLY A 698 14.74 -5.27 10.08
CA GLY A 698 14.63 -4.69 8.75
C GLY A 698 13.70 -5.44 7.79
N GLY A 699 12.94 -6.43 8.27
CA GLY A 699 11.98 -7.20 7.46
C GLY A 699 12.59 -8.31 6.60
N GLY A 700 13.90 -8.56 6.71
CA GLY A 700 14.60 -9.63 6.01
C GLY A 700 14.41 -11.02 6.64
N ARG A 701 14.86 -12.05 5.93
CA ARG A 701 14.92 -13.44 6.41
C ARG A 701 16.29 -14.02 6.14
N LEU A 702 16.98 -14.48 7.19
CA LEU A 702 18.29 -15.13 7.07
C LEU A 702 18.22 -16.49 6.35
N SER A 703 17.20 -17.30 6.68
CA SER A 703 16.80 -18.58 6.04
C SER A 703 17.93 -19.38 5.32
N LEU A 704 17.62 -19.93 4.14
CA LEU A 704 18.53 -20.78 3.34
C LEU A 704 19.78 -20.04 2.86
N LEU A 705 19.73 -18.71 2.73
CA LEU A 705 20.86 -17.89 2.28
C LEU A 705 21.97 -17.86 3.32
N ALA A 706 21.64 -17.81 4.61
CA ALA A 706 22.62 -17.93 5.68
C ALA A 706 23.29 -19.30 5.66
N ALA A 707 22.53 -20.39 5.49
CA ALA A 707 23.09 -21.73 5.38
C ALA A 707 23.98 -21.91 4.13
N GLU A 708 23.62 -21.27 3.01
CA GLU A 708 24.45 -21.24 1.81
C GLU A 708 25.74 -20.44 2.02
N PHE A 709 25.67 -19.27 2.66
CA PHE A 709 26.83 -18.49 3.07
C PHE A 709 27.76 -19.28 4.00
N ASP A 710 27.21 -19.97 5.00
CA ASP A 710 27.97 -20.76 5.97
C ASP A 710 28.73 -21.91 5.29
N ARG A 711 28.15 -22.52 4.23
CA ARG A 711 28.88 -23.50 3.40
C ARG A 711 30.06 -22.87 2.66
N HIS A 712 29.90 -21.68 2.11
CA HIS A 712 31.00 -20.94 1.48
C HIS A 712 32.08 -20.56 2.50
N ALA A 713 31.70 -20.14 3.71
CA ALA A 713 32.61 -19.84 4.80
C ALA A 713 33.40 -21.09 5.25
N ALA A 714 32.73 -22.23 5.39
CA ALA A 714 33.37 -23.51 5.74
C ALA A 714 34.36 -23.95 4.66
N ALA A 715 34.01 -23.80 3.38
CA ALA A 715 34.91 -24.07 2.25
C ALA A 715 36.14 -23.13 2.25
N ALA A 716 36.00 -21.91 2.75
CA ALA A 716 37.09 -20.94 2.95
C ALA A 716 37.90 -21.16 4.24
N GLY A 717 37.61 -22.22 5.01
CA GLY A 717 38.37 -22.62 6.20
C GLY A 717 37.79 -22.17 7.54
N ALA A 718 36.63 -21.52 7.55
CA ALA A 718 35.95 -21.16 8.80
C ALA A 718 35.49 -22.42 9.58
N LYS A 719 35.72 -22.45 10.90
CA LYS A 719 35.32 -23.54 11.79
C LYS A 719 34.29 -23.04 12.79
N ARG A 720 33.17 -23.78 12.94
CA ARG A 720 32.07 -23.45 13.87
C ARG A 720 31.55 -22.01 13.68
N PHE A 721 31.52 -21.56 12.43
CA PHE A 721 30.95 -20.26 12.06
C PHE A 721 29.47 -20.44 11.73
N ALA A 722 28.65 -19.50 12.20
CA ALA A 722 27.25 -19.36 11.82
C ALA A 722 26.97 -17.88 11.58
N LEU A 723 26.55 -17.52 10.36
CA LEU A 723 26.28 -16.13 10.01
C LEU A 723 25.21 -15.50 10.92
N ALA A 724 24.17 -16.26 11.24
CA ALA A 724 23.06 -15.79 12.07
C ALA A 724 23.52 -15.32 13.46
N GLU A 725 24.47 -16.03 14.07
CA GLU A 725 25.01 -15.76 15.42
C GLU A 725 26.09 -14.66 15.43
N THR A 726 26.31 -14.00 14.30
CA THR A 726 27.32 -12.93 14.19
C THR A 726 26.90 -11.74 15.04
N ASN A 727 27.68 -11.50 16.09
CA ASN A 727 27.51 -10.38 17.00
C ASN A 727 28.41 -9.21 16.59
N PHE A 728 27.91 -7.98 16.68
CA PHE A 728 28.69 -6.78 16.42
C PHE A 728 28.32 -5.64 17.36
N ARG A 729 29.29 -4.73 17.55
CA ARG A 729 29.17 -3.58 18.44
C ARG A 729 29.32 -2.32 17.62
N VAL A 730 28.31 -1.45 17.67
CA VAL A 730 28.33 -0.16 16.98
C VAL A 730 28.18 0.94 18.02
N SER A 731 29.07 1.93 17.99
CA SER A 731 28.85 3.14 18.78
C SER A 731 27.96 4.11 18.01
N ARG A 732 27.03 4.77 18.72
CA ARG A 732 26.19 5.83 18.12
C ARG A 732 27.05 6.89 17.43
N ARG A 733 28.18 7.26 18.05
CA ARG A 733 29.14 8.24 17.51
C ARG A 733 29.75 7.80 16.18
N ALA A 734 30.14 6.54 16.04
CA ALA A 734 30.71 6.02 14.79
C ALA A 734 29.66 6.06 13.67
N LEU A 735 28.43 5.64 13.96
CA LEU A 735 27.33 5.69 13.01
C LEU A 735 26.99 7.13 12.60
N SER A 736 26.84 8.05 13.55
CA SER A 736 26.63 9.48 13.27
C SER A 736 27.76 10.09 12.42
N SER A 737 29.02 9.70 12.69
CA SER A 737 30.17 10.15 11.89
C SER A 737 30.09 9.64 10.45
N THR A 738 29.68 8.39 10.24
CA THR A 738 29.45 7.83 8.90
C THR A 738 28.39 8.63 8.14
N LEU A 739 27.23 8.87 8.75
CA LEU A 739 26.13 9.60 8.10
C LEU A 739 26.53 11.03 7.72
N ARG A 740 27.18 11.75 8.64
CA ARG A 740 27.64 13.14 8.38
C ARG A 740 28.68 13.19 7.27
N ALA A 741 29.62 12.24 7.25
CA ALA A 741 30.65 12.17 6.20
C ALA A 741 30.04 11.95 4.81
N CYS A 742 28.98 11.15 4.70
CA CYS A 742 28.27 10.93 3.44
C CYS A 742 27.55 12.19 2.94
N ILE A 743 26.91 12.96 3.83
CA ILE A 743 26.01 14.07 3.44
C ILE A 743 26.75 15.38 3.26
N ARG A 744 27.79 15.63 4.06
CA ARG A 744 28.54 16.89 4.04
C ARG A 744 28.97 17.33 2.62
N PRO A 745 29.51 16.46 1.74
CA PRO A 745 29.91 16.86 0.39
C PRO A 745 28.77 17.46 -0.45
N VAL A 746 27.55 16.90 -0.38
CA VAL A 746 26.40 17.44 -1.11
C VAL A 746 25.83 18.68 -0.43
N ALA A 747 25.75 18.68 0.91
CA ALA A 747 25.28 19.83 1.68
C ALA A 747 26.12 21.09 1.42
N VAL A 748 27.45 20.96 1.34
CA VAL A 748 28.37 22.06 1.03
C VAL A 748 28.13 22.61 -0.38
N LYS A 749 27.89 21.73 -1.38
CA LYS A 749 27.57 22.16 -2.75
C LYS A 749 26.25 22.93 -2.81
N ILE A 750 25.20 22.42 -2.15
CA ILE A 750 23.90 23.08 -2.05
C ILE A 750 24.05 24.44 -1.35
N ALA A 751 24.74 24.48 -0.21
CA ALA A 751 24.96 25.72 0.53
C ALA A 751 25.73 26.76 -0.29
N GLY A 752 26.75 26.33 -1.04
CA GLY A 752 27.47 27.18 -1.98
C GLY A 752 26.55 27.82 -3.01
N THR A 753 25.67 27.04 -3.65
CA THR A 753 24.67 27.57 -4.60
C THR A 753 23.71 28.53 -3.91
N LEU A 754 23.10 28.14 -2.78
CA LEU A 754 22.09 28.95 -2.11
C LEU A 754 22.64 30.27 -1.53
N SER A 755 23.94 30.30 -1.16
CA SER A 755 24.60 31.50 -0.63
C SER A 755 24.67 32.64 -1.65
N ILE A 756 24.60 32.34 -2.95
CA ILE A 756 24.62 33.34 -4.04
C ILE A 756 23.29 34.08 -4.14
N TYR A 757 22.20 33.45 -3.71
CA TYR A 757 20.85 33.94 -3.96
C TYR A 757 20.21 34.66 -2.78
N ASP A 758 20.88 34.85 -1.63
CA ASP A 758 20.33 35.59 -0.48
C ASP A 758 18.89 35.15 -0.11
N CYS A 759 18.71 33.84 0.09
CA CYS A 759 17.41 33.23 0.43
C CYS A 759 16.89 33.79 1.76
N ASP A 760 15.58 34.04 1.87
CA ASP A 760 14.96 34.48 3.13
C ASP A 760 14.67 33.28 4.06
N LEU A 761 14.29 32.15 3.45
CA LEU A 761 13.95 30.87 4.10
C LEU A 761 14.51 29.70 3.28
N ILE A 762 14.93 28.64 3.97
CA ILE A 762 15.22 27.33 3.37
C ILE A 762 14.28 26.30 3.97
N MET A 763 13.65 25.48 3.14
CA MET A 763 12.78 24.39 3.55
C MET A 763 13.45 23.06 3.24
N LEU A 764 13.50 22.16 4.21
CA LEU A 764 13.95 20.79 3.98
C LEU A 764 12.74 19.94 3.58
N THR A 765 12.81 19.33 2.39
CA THR A 765 11.77 18.47 1.82
C THR A 765 12.31 17.03 1.61
N GLY A 766 11.46 16.00 1.71
CA GLY A 766 11.85 14.57 1.60
C GLY A 766 12.33 13.90 2.90
N ASN A 767 12.31 12.57 3.00
CA ASN A 767 12.28 11.84 4.29
C ASN A 767 13.57 11.81 5.12
N LEU A 768 14.74 12.10 4.55
CA LEU A 768 16.02 11.92 5.27
C LEU A 768 16.34 12.87 6.42
N PRO A 769 15.85 14.12 6.45
CA PRO A 769 15.90 14.97 7.64
C PRO A 769 15.17 14.36 8.86
N ALA A 770 14.44 13.23 8.73
CA ALA A 770 13.98 12.45 9.87
C ALA A 770 15.14 11.87 10.70
N LEU A 771 16.30 11.62 10.09
CA LEU A 771 17.52 11.26 10.80
C LEU A 771 18.10 12.51 11.45
N GLY A 772 18.01 12.61 12.78
CA GLY A 772 18.44 13.82 13.52
C GLY A 772 19.90 14.25 13.27
N ASP A 773 20.79 13.30 12.96
CA ASP A 773 22.19 13.60 12.57
C ASP A 773 22.30 14.29 11.21
N VAL A 774 21.42 13.92 10.27
CA VAL A 774 21.35 14.50 8.92
C VAL A 774 20.81 15.92 9.00
N GLU A 775 19.70 16.11 9.72
CA GLU A 775 19.13 17.43 9.98
C GLU A 775 20.16 18.35 10.66
N SER A 776 20.87 17.86 11.68
CA SER A 776 21.91 18.62 12.38
C SER A 776 23.04 19.08 11.46
N GLU A 777 23.49 18.22 10.54
CA GLU A 777 24.55 18.57 9.59
C GLU A 777 24.07 19.59 8.55
N LEU A 778 22.82 19.48 8.08
CA LEU A 778 22.20 20.47 7.18
C LEU A 778 22.06 21.84 7.86
N LEU A 779 21.57 21.87 9.10
CA LEU A 779 21.46 23.10 9.91
C LEU A 779 22.82 23.77 10.14
N ALA A 780 23.90 22.99 10.22
CA ALA A 780 25.25 23.51 10.42
C ALA A 780 25.89 24.07 9.13
N ILE A 781 25.49 23.60 7.95
CA ILE A 781 26.14 23.91 6.66
C ILE A 781 25.35 24.93 5.84
N LEU A 782 24.02 24.89 5.87
CA LEU A 782 23.19 25.73 5.01
C LEU A 782 23.32 27.23 5.38
N PRO A 783 23.23 28.15 4.40
CA PRO A 783 23.68 29.54 4.57
C PRO A 783 22.64 30.45 5.25
N LEU A 784 21.94 29.95 6.27
CA LEU A 784 20.96 30.72 7.05
C LEU A 784 21.03 30.36 8.53
N ALA A 785 20.55 31.28 9.40
CA ALA A 785 20.38 30.98 10.81
C ALA A 785 19.36 29.83 11.00
N PRO A 786 19.52 28.95 12.01
CA PRO A 786 18.68 27.75 12.17
C PRO A 786 17.17 28.01 12.16
N HIS A 787 16.71 29.12 12.73
CA HIS A 787 15.27 29.48 12.76
C HIS A 787 14.66 29.83 11.38
N ARG A 788 15.50 29.98 10.33
CA ARG A 788 15.10 30.21 8.93
C ARG A 788 15.27 28.97 8.06
N ILE A 789 15.76 27.87 8.64
CA ILE A 789 15.81 26.56 8.00
C ILE A 789 14.66 25.74 8.58
N ILE A 790 13.60 25.58 7.80
CA ILE A 790 12.37 24.93 8.23
C ILE A 790 12.38 23.48 7.74
N ASN A 791 12.46 22.53 8.68
CA ASN A 791 12.16 21.14 8.36
C ASN A 791 10.65 20.93 8.35
N LEU A 792 10.09 20.65 7.18
CA LEU A 792 8.64 20.47 7.02
C LEU A 792 8.14 19.17 7.67
N LEU A 793 9.03 18.22 8.01
CA LEU A 793 8.65 17.02 8.77
C LEU A 793 8.02 17.39 10.12
N HIS A 794 8.57 18.43 10.77
CA HIS A 794 8.12 18.91 12.08
C HIS A 794 6.91 19.86 11.99
N ARG A 795 6.35 20.03 10.78
CA ARG A 795 5.23 20.95 10.50
C ARG A 795 4.20 20.27 9.59
N PRO A 796 3.42 19.31 10.11
CA PRO A 796 2.36 18.68 9.33
C PRO A 796 1.35 19.73 8.86
N SER A 797 0.87 19.56 7.63
CA SER A 797 -0.09 20.48 7.01
C SER A 797 -1.41 20.52 7.76
N SER A 798 -2.00 21.70 7.88
CA SER A 798 -3.39 21.86 8.38
C SER A 798 -4.45 21.28 7.43
N LEU A 799 -4.08 21.05 6.17
CA LEU A 799 -4.95 20.55 5.12
C LEU A 799 -4.90 19.02 4.98
N LEU A 800 -4.20 18.31 5.88
CA LEU A 800 -4.11 16.86 5.87
C LEU A 800 -4.89 16.27 7.04
N GLN A 801 -5.69 15.23 6.78
CA GLN A 801 -6.39 14.54 7.85
C GLN A 801 -5.36 13.83 8.74
N PRO A 802 -5.44 13.94 10.08
CA PRO A 802 -4.51 13.24 10.97
C PRO A 802 -4.55 11.73 10.68
N ALA A 803 -3.41 11.15 10.32
CA ALA A 803 -3.27 9.70 10.20
C ALA A 803 -3.29 9.07 11.59
N ALA A 804 -3.89 7.88 11.71
CA ALA A 804 -4.11 7.22 12.99
C ALA A 804 -2.82 6.72 13.67
N ASP A 805 -1.71 6.57 12.93
CA ASP A 805 -0.41 6.18 13.46
C ASP A 805 0.71 6.60 12.48
N GLU A 806 1.90 6.89 13.02
CA GLU A 806 3.18 7.23 12.38
C GLU A 806 3.54 8.73 12.23
N ALA A 807 4.54 9.15 13.02
CA ALA A 807 5.22 10.45 12.94
C ALA A 807 5.99 10.68 11.62
N ASN A 808 6.22 9.64 10.81
CA ASN A 808 6.95 9.71 9.53
C ASN A 808 6.07 10.03 8.31
N ILE A 809 4.74 10.13 8.48
CA ILE A 809 3.79 10.35 7.37
C ILE A 809 3.72 11.82 6.91
N ALA A 810 4.17 12.77 7.75
CA ALA A 810 3.86 14.20 7.56
C ALA A 810 4.46 14.83 6.28
N LEU A 811 5.65 14.40 5.85
CA LEU A 811 6.45 15.18 4.90
C LEU A 811 6.11 14.96 3.42
N LEU A 812 6.06 13.71 2.94
CA LEU A 812 5.67 13.43 1.54
C LEU A 812 4.20 13.76 1.31
N SER A 813 3.37 13.55 2.33
CA SER A 813 1.97 14.01 2.36
C SER A 813 1.87 15.52 2.16
N THR A 814 2.75 16.31 2.78
CA THR A 814 2.77 17.77 2.59
C THR A 814 3.07 18.18 1.14
N ARG A 815 3.96 17.45 0.44
CA ARG A 815 4.24 17.73 -0.97
C ARG A 815 3.01 17.46 -1.86
N ALA A 816 2.39 16.29 -1.70
CA ALA A 816 1.19 15.92 -2.44
C ALA A 816 0.01 16.86 -2.13
N VAL A 817 -0.17 17.28 -0.86
CA VAL A 817 -1.15 18.29 -0.46
C VAL A 817 -0.89 19.61 -1.16
N GLY A 818 0.38 20.03 -1.25
CA GLY A 818 0.77 21.21 -2.01
C GLY A 818 0.38 21.13 -3.48
N VAL A 819 0.54 19.96 -4.11
CA VAL A 819 0.15 19.75 -5.51
C VAL A 819 -1.37 19.85 -5.66
N ALA A 820 -2.12 19.27 -4.72
CA ALA A 820 -3.58 19.40 -4.66
C ALA A 820 -4.00 20.88 -4.55
N LEU A 821 -3.37 21.62 -3.63
CA LEU A 821 -3.60 23.06 -3.41
C LEU A 821 -3.27 23.87 -4.67
N ALA A 822 -2.15 23.57 -5.34
CA ALA A 822 -1.68 24.26 -6.54
C ALA A 822 -2.56 24.01 -7.77
N SER A 823 -3.21 22.83 -7.84
CA SER A 823 -4.09 22.45 -8.94
C SER A 823 -5.41 23.22 -8.97
N ARG A 824 -5.65 24.09 -7.97
CA ARG A 824 -6.83 24.93 -7.81
C ARG A 824 -6.51 26.37 -8.21
N THR A 825 -7.25 26.90 -9.20
CA THR A 825 -7.12 28.28 -9.65
C THR A 825 -7.85 29.22 -8.66
N SER A 826 -7.12 30.20 -8.09
CA SER A 826 -7.57 31.25 -7.16
C SER A 826 -8.25 30.77 -5.86
N LEU A 827 -7.49 30.80 -4.76
CA LEU A 827 -7.90 30.37 -3.41
C LEU A 827 -8.59 31.49 -2.59
N GLY A 828 -9.34 32.37 -3.27
CA GLY A 828 -9.72 33.72 -2.79
C GLY A 828 -10.48 33.88 -1.48
N ALA A 829 -11.04 32.83 -0.90
CA ALA A 829 -11.94 32.94 0.25
C ALA A 829 -11.24 33.20 1.61
N THR A 830 -9.92 32.99 1.73
CA THR A 830 -9.20 33.06 3.02
C THR A 830 -8.06 34.07 3.07
N GLY A 831 -7.98 34.97 2.10
CA GLY A 831 -6.88 35.94 1.97
C GLY A 831 -5.58 35.34 1.41
N PHE A 832 -5.50 34.02 1.23
CA PHE A 832 -4.42 33.37 0.49
C PHE A 832 -4.81 33.25 -0.99
N ASN A 833 -4.27 34.14 -1.83
CA ASN A 833 -4.49 34.10 -3.28
C ASN A 833 -3.19 33.73 -3.99
N LEU A 834 -3.19 32.66 -4.79
CA LEU A 834 -1.99 32.18 -5.47
C LEU A 834 -2.24 32.00 -6.97
N ILE A 835 -1.35 32.54 -7.80
CA ILE A 835 -1.36 32.33 -9.26
C ILE A 835 -0.24 31.34 -9.61
N THR A 836 -0.58 30.08 -9.79
CA THR A 836 0.41 29.02 -10.07
C THR A 836 0.87 28.97 -11.52
N SER A 837 0.14 29.62 -12.44
CA SER A 837 0.46 29.65 -13.88
C SER A 837 1.76 30.39 -14.22
N THR A 838 2.38 31.09 -13.27
CA THR A 838 3.66 31.79 -13.48
C THR A 838 4.88 30.97 -13.07
N VAL A 839 4.69 29.75 -12.56
CA VAL A 839 5.76 28.78 -12.36
C VAL A 839 6.01 28.07 -13.68
N ASP A 840 6.51 28.80 -14.68
CA ASP A 840 6.94 28.21 -15.94
C ASP A 840 8.27 27.50 -15.73
N TYR A 841 8.33 26.21 -16.09
CA TYR A 841 9.58 25.48 -16.12
C TYR A 841 10.42 25.98 -17.30
N PRO A 842 11.70 26.33 -17.10
CA PRO A 842 12.57 26.64 -18.22
C PRO A 842 12.65 25.43 -19.14
N ALA A 843 12.58 25.65 -20.46
CA ALA A 843 12.79 24.59 -21.44
C ALA A 843 14.10 23.86 -21.14
N SER A 844 14.08 22.53 -21.21
CA SER A 844 15.22 21.67 -20.90
C SER A 844 16.52 22.20 -21.54
N GLY A 845 17.55 22.40 -20.72
CA GLY A 845 18.85 22.93 -21.16
C GLY A 845 19.03 24.45 -21.11
N THR A 846 17.99 25.24 -20.82
CA THR A 846 18.15 26.68 -20.56
C THR A 846 18.45 26.95 -19.08
N ARG A 847 19.73 27.00 -18.70
CA ARG A 847 20.11 27.73 -17.48
C ARG A 847 19.69 29.18 -17.70
N ARG A 848 18.71 29.69 -16.93
CA ARG A 848 18.59 31.15 -16.78
C ARG A 848 19.94 31.63 -16.28
N GLN A 849 20.63 32.45 -17.08
CA GLN A 849 21.84 33.10 -16.62
C GLN A 849 21.50 33.79 -15.29
N PRO A 850 22.33 33.66 -14.25
CA PRO A 850 22.18 34.52 -13.09
C PRO A 850 22.13 35.95 -13.61
N LEU A 851 21.19 36.75 -13.11
CA LEU A 851 21.19 38.20 -13.31
C LEU A 851 22.44 38.77 -12.62
N ILE A 852 23.61 38.59 -13.23
CA ILE A 852 24.87 39.21 -12.84
C ILE A 852 24.79 40.64 -13.34
N GLY A 853 24.12 41.47 -12.56
CA GLY A 853 24.13 42.91 -12.69
C GLY A 853 24.90 43.53 -11.54
N ARG A 854 26.22 43.67 -11.71
CA ARG A 854 27.16 44.64 -11.12
C ARG A 854 28.39 44.01 -10.46
N GLU A 855 29.53 44.30 -11.06
CA GLU A 855 30.86 44.21 -10.47
C GLU A 855 30.85 44.84 -9.06
N ARG A 856 31.37 44.12 -8.07
CA ARG A 856 31.70 44.70 -6.77
C ARG A 856 32.92 45.62 -6.96
N PRO A 857 32.93 46.84 -6.40
CA PRO A 857 34.15 47.63 -6.35
C PRO A 857 35.19 46.93 -5.44
N PRO A 858 36.50 47.17 -5.66
CA PRO A 858 37.54 46.54 -4.87
C PRO A 858 37.46 46.95 -3.40
N ILE A 859 37.57 45.96 -2.52
CA ILE A 859 37.61 46.14 -1.07
C ILE A 859 38.90 46.87 -0.71
N ALA A 860 38.79 48.12 -0.24
CA ALA A 860 39.89 48.88 0.30
C ALA A 860 40.22 48.44 1.74
N GLY A 861 41.37 47.77 1.89
CA GLY A 861 42.35 47.96 2.96
C GLY A 861 41.93 47.76 4.43
N TYR A 862 42.20 46.58 4.96
CA TYR A 862 42.65 46.44 6.35
C TYR A 862 44.11 46.93 6.44
N ARG A 863 44.35 48.10 7.02
CA ARG A 863 45.69 48.56 7.45
C ARG A 863 45.96 48.02 8.84
N THR A 864 46.76 46.98 8.94
CA THR A 864 47.49 46.64 10.18
C THR A 864 48.73 47.50 10.27
N HIS A 865 48.81 48.33 11.31
CA HIS A 865 50.04 49.01 11.71
C HIS A 865 51.08 47.97 12.15
N VAL A 866 52.17 47.84 11.41
CA VAL A 866 53.45 47.35 11.92
C VAL A 866 54.54 48.29 11.42
N THR A 867 55.25 48.84 12.38
CA THR A 867 56.40 49.73 12.26
C THR A 867 57.65 48.99 11.78
N GLY A 868 58.48 49.65 10.94
CA GLY A 868 59.94 49.47 11.00
C GLY A 868 60.66 49.08 9.72
N HIS A 869 61.33 50.08 9.14
CA HIS A 869 62.60 50.05 8.39
C HIS A 869 62.70 49.41 7.00
N GLU A 870 62.85 50.31 6.02
CA GLU A 870 63.58 50.13 4.75
C GLU A 870 65.10 50.08 4.97
N GLU A 871 65.76 49.20 4.24
CA GLU A 871 67.08 49.29 3.57
C GLU A 871 67.11 48.04 2.65
N GLY A 872 67.46 48.00 1.37
CA GLY A 872 67.97 48.93 0.38
C GLY A 872 68.38 48.09 -0.85
N HIS A 873 68.24 48.66 -2.05
CA HIS A 873 68.94 48.30 -3.30
C HIS A 873 69.00 46.84 -3.79
N SER A 874 68.24 46.53 -4.84
CA SER A 874 68.68 46.54 -6.25
C SER A 874 67.62 45.95 -7.16
#